data_AF-A0A7C2BRC0-F1
#
_entry.id   AF-A0A7C2BRC0-F1
#
_cell.length_a   1.000
_cell.length_b   1.000
_cell.length_c   1.000
_cell.angle_alpha   90.00
_cell.angle_beta   90.00
_cell.angle_gamma   90.00
#
_symmetry.space_group_name_H-M   'P 1'
#
loop_
_entity.id
_entity.type
_entity.pdbx_description
1 polymer ?
#
loop_
_entity_poly.entity_id
_entity_poly.type
_entity_poly.pdbx_seq_one_letter_code
_entity_poly.pdbx_strand_id
1 'polypeptide(L)'
;MTTTIIFSLLFVLVVYLSIGLTIGRRTKGVADLLPLGQRRQACVKNSAEFSSSTVATSISFATVIMAFFELAGYFGIWLLWTVVTTVAGLFVVRVFAKRIWEKMSTYERRPTLHEFLGDQFNSPALARVGAICTSLGFLGAFATELTVGSKFFAGLIPTVHPWTIVIVLSTVAFLYTAFGGFRAVIVTDRVQMLSIWLLLVSLSVFYVYYALTHGGWSISFSNIPASTLRFSVAGRAGLLSFMVGIFVINVPSFISDMSVWQRIAGAEERKTVTVGLWSGVSNAAITWTVLVLLACFVFMIVRPAEGINPLISLINVIGNTGGFFAISVMFITVLGLYGAMLSTASTQLIAVSHTLYVDVFSYFARRPLKESFESRSQLNISRLILVLAAVISTVLVQLLSQAGFSVADLVFAIFGAQLGLCPLVIMALLIGKDKLKVLSGWAVIAVSIGFIAGWGTAVFAKLTGRDSLVFMAPVCSLVASSFLLAVGVALAQSKKVMAGNVNWILIRSVLAARKNKLYRLVTANKPMRLECLKDACSVCCNVIGTPLITEEEAAKIGAESVMENKNAKFIRSERCVCSLLKDGLCSIHPVRPKGCREYPWYNVNGKLYYDRGCPGVKYDRDERPDVNDIQPFEGFFPHTPKHLVWLIKRICLN
;
A
#
# COMPACT_ATOMS: atom_id res chain seq x y z
N MET A 1 -40.66 20.13 13.29
CA MET A 1 -39.58 19.19 12.91
C MET A 1 -38.96 19.56 11.56
N THR A 2 -39.67 19.45 10.43
CA THR A 2 -39.14 19.66 9.07
C THR A 2 -38.44 21.00 8.87
N THR A 3 -39.06 22.11 9.28
CA THR A 3 -38.47 23.46 9.15
C THR A 3 -37.13 23.58 9.88
N THR A 4 -37.02 23.00 11.07
CA THR A 4 -35.79 22.98 11.87
C THR A 4 -34.68 22.23 11.16
N ILE A 5 -34.99 21.07 10.57
CA ILE A 5 -34.03 20.26 9.81
C ILE A 5 -33.54 21.04 8.59
N ILE A 6 -34.46 21.58 7.78
CA ILE A 6 -34.11 22.38 6.58
C ILE A 6 -33.23 23.56 6.97
N PHE A 7 -33.60 24.30 8.02
CA PHE A 7 -32.83 25.43 8.50
C PHE A 7 -31.41 25.02 8.94
N SER A 8 -31.29 23.89 9.64
CA SER A 8 -29.98 23.33 10.04
C SER A 8 -29.10 23.01 8.83
N LEU A 9 -29.67 22.34 7.82
CA LEU A 9 -28.94 21.97 6.60
C LEU A 9 -28.49 23.21 5.81
N LEU A 10 -29.36 24.21 5.66
CA LEU A 10 -29.04 25.48 4.99
C LEU A 10 -27.98 26.28 5.75
N PHE A 11 -28.07 26.34 7.08
CA PHE A 11 -27.08 27.01 7.91
C PHE A 11 -25.68 26.43 7.69
N VAL A 12 -25.57 25.10 7.74
CA VAL A 12 -24.30 24.39 7.51
C VAL A 12 -23.76 24.64 6.10
N LEU A 13 -24.64 24.58 5.10
CA LEU A 13 -24.31 24.85 3.71
C LEU A 13 -23.67 26.23 3.57
N VAL A 14 -24.29 27.27 4.13
CA VAL A 14 -23.78 28.64 4.07
C VAL A 14 -22.43 28.75 4.77
N VAL A 15 -22.26 28.15 5.95
CA VAL A 15 -21.00 28.20 6.70
C VAL A 15 -19.86 27.56 5.92
N TYR A 16 -20.03 26.34 5.42
CA TYR A 16 -18.95 25.61 4.73
C TYR A 16 -18.62 26.18 3.36
N LEU A 17 -19.62 26.61 2.58
CA LEU A 17 -19.37 27.31 1.31
C LEU A 17 -18.65 28.64 1.55
N SER A 18 -19.03 29.38 2.60
CA SER A 18 -18.35 30.65 2.95
C SER A 18 -16.87 30.42 3.30
N ILE A 19 -16.55 29.38 4.07
CA ILE A 19 -15.17 29.01 4.39
C ILE A 19 -14.42 28.62 3.10
N GLY A 20 -15.01 27.75 2.29
CA GLY A 20 -14.42 27.28 1.03
C GLY A 20 -14.13 28.41 0.04
N LEU A 21 -15.08 29.32 -0.16
CA LEU A 21 -14.92 30.48 -1.04
C LEU A 21 -13.91 31.48 -0.52
N THR A 22 -13.90 31.76 0.79
CA THR A 22 -12.95 32.70 1.41
C THR A 22 -11.51 32.22 1.29
N ILE A 23 -11.28 30.92 1.53
CA ILE A 23 -9.96 30.29 1.38
C ILE A 23 -9.60 30.18 -0.11
N GLY A 24 -10.57 29.79 -0.95
CA GLY A 24 -10.35 29.59 -2.38
C GLY A 24 -9.94 30.84 -3.16
N ARG A 25 -10.27 32.05 -2.67
CA ARG A 25 -9.77 33.32 -3.23
C ARG A 25 -8.25 33.43 -3.25
N ARG A 26 -7.55 32.67 -2.40
CA ARG A 26 -6.07 32.66 -2.30
C ARG A 26 -5.42 31.53 -3.10
N THR A 27 -6.19 30.55 -3.57
CA THR A 27 -5.71 29.37 -4.28
C THR A 27 -5.39 29.71 -5.73
N LYS A 28 -4.10 29.88 -6.06
CA LYS A 28 -3.65 30.27 -7.41
C LYS A 28 -3.06 29.11 -8.21
N GLY A 29 -2.43 28.15 -7.53
CA GLY A 29 -1.83 26.96 -8.14
C GLY A 29 -2.20 25.65 -7.44
N VAL A 30 -1.77 24.52 -8.02
CA VAL A 30 -2.03 23.19 -7.47
C VAL A 30 -1.37 22.99 -6.10
N ALA A 31 -0.22 23.60 -5.86
CA ALA A 31 0.46 23.54 -4.56
C ALA A 31 -0.25 24.35 -3.46
N ASP A 32 -1.19 25.24 -3.82
CA ASP A 32 -2.07 25.92 -2.87
C ASP A 32 -3.34 25.10 -2.59
N LEU A 33 -3.69 24.19 -3.50
CA LEU A 33 -4.84 23.28 -3.39
C LEU A 33 -4.48 21.98 -2.64
N LEU A 34 -3.30 21.43 -2.91
CA LEU A 34 -2.81 20.14 -2.42
C LEU A 34 -1.51 20.32 -1.61
N PRO A 35 -1.29 19.53 -0.54
CA PRO A 35 -0.13 19.68 0.35
C PRO A 35 1.16 19.11 -0.27
N LEU A 36 1.60 19.70 -1.39
CA LEU A 36 2.77 19.29 -2.18
C LEU A 36 4.05 20.04 -1.76
N GLY A 37 3.90 21.30 -1.35
CA GLY A 37 5.00 22.21 -1.04
C GLY A 37 5.01 22.64 0.43
N GLN A 38 6.20 22.97 0.94
CA GLN A 38 6.34 23.57 2.26
C GLN A 38 5.94 25.05 2.24
N ARG A 39 5.37 25.55 3.35
CA ARG A 39 5.00 26.97 3.54
C ARG A 39 4.08 27.52 2.44
N ARG A 40 3.19 26.68 1.93
CA ARG A 40 2.11 27.04 0.98
C ARG A 40 0.77 27.07 1.71
N GLN A 41 -0.28 27.52 1.02
CA GLN A 41 -1.62 27.61 1.61
C GLN A 41 -2.16 26.26 2.10
N ALA A 42 -1.86 25.17 1.39
CA ALA A 42 -2.29 23.81 1.73
C ALA A 42 -1.49 23.25 2.92
N CYS A 43 -1.75 23.78 4.13
CA CYS A 43 -1.01 23.43 5.34
C CYS A 43 -1.90 23.19 6.57
N VAL A 44 -1.31 22.49 7.54
CA VAL A 44 -1.81 22.28 8.91
C VAL A 44 -0.96 23.14 9.85
N LYS A 45 -1.58 24.15 10.48
CA LYS A 45 -0.84 25.19 11.19
C LYS A 45 -0.38 24.79 12.58
N ASN A 46 -1.14 23.95 13.27
CA ASN A 46 -0.86 23.58 14.66
C ASN A 46 -1.42 22.20 15.01
N SER A 47 -0.99 21.68 16.16
CA SER A 47 -1.36 20.36 16.66
C SER A 47 -2.87 20.20 16.89
N ALA A 48 -3.58 21.28 17.21
CA ALA A 48 -5.03 21.23 17.42
C ALA A 48 -5.79 21.05 16.10
N GLU A 49 -5.39 21.75 15.03
CA GLU A 49 -5.90 21.52 13.68
C GLU A 49 -5.60 20.09 13.22
N PHE A 50 -4.37 19.60 13.45
CA PHE A 50 -4.01 18.23 13.11
C PHE A 50 -4.90 17.21 13.83
N SER A 51 -5.06 17.35 15.15
CA SER A 51 -5.85 16.46 15.99
C SER A 51 -7.33 16.47 15.60
N SER A 52 -7.95 17.65 15.57
CA SER A 52 -9.38 17.79 15.26
C SER A 52 -9.71 17.26 13.87
N SER A 53 -8.87 17.56 12.87
CA SER A 53 -9.08 17.05 11.52
C SER A 53 -8.90 15.54 11.41
N THR A 54 -7.91 14.97 12.08
CA THR A 54 -7.71 13.51 12.11
C THR A 54 -8.90 12.78 12.76
N VAL A 55 -9.42 13.32 13.88
CA VAL A 55 -10.55 12.70 14.59
C VAL A 55 -11.86 12.91 13.83
N ALA A 56 -12.10 14.10 13.27
CA ALA A 56 -13.32 14.40 12.51
C ALA A 56 -13.49 13.49 11.30
N THR A 57 -12.42 13.16 10.58
CA THR A 57 -12.47 12.20 9.46
C THR A 57 -12.70 10.77 9.92
N SER A 58 -12.27 10.41 11.14
CA SER A 58 -12.54 9.07 11.67
C SER A 58 -14.02 8.86 12.01
N ILE A 59 -14.78 9.93 12.27
CA ILE A 59 -16.18 9.84 12.67
C ILE A 59 -17.06 10.12 11.46
N SER A 60 -17.36 9.04 10.72
CA SER A 60 -18.25 9.08 9.56
C SER A 60 -19.71 8.94 9.99
N PHE A 61 -20.60 9.67 9.32
CA PHE A 61 -22.03 9.56 9.58
C PHE A 61 -22.54 8.17 9.19
N ALA A 62 -22.20 7.68 7.99
CA ALA A 62 -22.68 6.38 7.51
C ALA A 62 -22.03 5.19 8.22
N THR A 63 -20.70 5.21 8.36
CA THR A 63 -19.92 4.03 8.74
C THR A 63 -19.65 3.94 10.24
N VAL A 64 -19.85 5.02 10.99
CA VAL A 64 -19.68 5.07 12.44
C VAL A 64 -21.00 5.38 13.14
N ILE A 65 -21.58 6.56 12.91
CA ILE A 65 -22.78 6.99 13.66
C ILE A 65 -23.97 6.07 13.37
N MET A 66 -24.39 5.98 12.11
CA MET A 66 -25.52 5.14 11.69
C MET A 66 -25.27 3.66 12.04
N ALA A 67 -24.06 3.17 11.74
CA ALA A 67 -23.66 1.81 12.03
C ALA A 67 -23.72 1.49 13.54
N PHE A 68 -23.33 2.40 14.43
CA PHE A 68 -23.41 2.16 15.87
C PHE A 68 -24.84 2.08 16.36
N PHE A 69 -25.71 2.98 15.93
CA PHE A 69 -27.13 2.92 16.31
C PHE A 69 -27.80 1.66 15.76
N GLU A 70 -27.43 1.20 14.57
CA GLU A 70 -27.92 -0.06 13.99
C GLU A 70 -27.40 -1.29 14.73
N LEU A 71 -26.09 -1.36 14.93
CA LEU A 71 -25.42 -2.51 15.55
C LEU A 71 -25.61 -2.57 17.06
N ALA A 72 -26.05 -1.49 17.72
CA ALA A 72 -26.29 -1.49 19.17
C ALA A 72 -27.34 -2.53 19.59
N GLY A 73 -28.34 -2.82 18.73
CA GLY A 73 -29.32 -3.88 18.99
C GLY A 73 -28.71 -5.29 18.97
N TYR A 74 -27.71 -5.51 18.12
CA TYR A 74 -27.10 -6.84 17.88
C TYR A 74 -25.87 -7.08 18.76
N PHE A 75 -24.94 -6.12 18.78
CA PHE A 75 -23.66 -6.22 19.47
C PHE A 75 -23.61 -5.44 20.77
N GLY A 76 -24.52 -4.47 20.98
CA GLY A 76 -24.60 -3.70 22.23
C GLY A 76 -23.24 -3.17 22.69
N ILE A 77 -22.93 -3.37 23.97
CA ILE A 77 -21.71 -2.84 24.59
C ILE A 77 -20.40 -3.39 24.00
N TRP A 78 -20.43 -4.51 23.26
CA TRP A 78 -19.25 -4.99 22.51
C TRP A 78 -18.79 -4.03 21.42
N LEU A 79 -19.63 -3.06 21.01
CA LEU A 79 -19.20 -1.96 20.16
C LEU A 79 -18.06 -1.14 20.78
N LEU A 80 -17.84 -1.17 22.11
CA LEU A 80 -16.64 -0.56 22.71
C LEU A 80 -15.33 -1.15 22.15
N TRP A 81 -15.36 -2.36 21.60
CA TRP A 81 -14.23 -2.95 20.88
C TRP A 81 -13.80 -2.09 19.67
N THR A 82 -14.73 -1.44 18.98
CA THR A 82 -14.39 -0.54 17.87
C THR A 82 -13.64 0.69 18.37
N VAL A 83 -13.95 1.18 19.58
CA VAL A 83 -13.21 2.27 20.24
C VAL A 83 -11.78 1.85 20.51
N VAL A 84 -11.59 0.70 21.15
CA VAL A 84 -10.26 0.17 21.50
C VAL A 84 -9.40 0.01 20.24
N THR A 85 -9.97 -0.55 19.18
CA THR A 85 -9.24 -0.82 17.94
C THR A 85 -8.93 0.46 17.14
N THR A 86 -9.84 1.45 17.10
CA THR A 86 -9.58 2.77 16.51
C THR A 86 -8.46 3.52 17.24
N VAL A 87 -8.52 3.52 18.58
CA VAL A 87 -7.49 4.12 19.44
C VAL A 87 -6.14 3.44 19.23
N ALA A 88 -6.12 2.10 19.16
CA ALA A 88 -4.91 1.35 18.86
C ALA A 88 -4.34 1.68 17.48
N GLY A 89 -5.17 1.81 16.44
CA GLY A 89 -4.72 2.19 15.11
C GLY A 89 -4.09 3.59 15.04
N LEU A 90 -4.74 4.59 15.64
CA LEU A 90 -4.17 5.94 15.78
C LEU A 90 -2.87 5.92 16.59
N PHE A 91 -2.79 5.09 17.63
CA PHE A 91 -1.59 4.92 18.43
C PHE A 91 -0.44 4.29 17.62
N VAL A 92 -0.72 3.32 16.75
CA VAL A 92 0.28 2.76 15.81
C VAL A 92 0.87 3.88 14.94
N VAL A 93 0.03 4.73 14.33
CA VAL A 93 0.54 5.89 13.56
C VAL A 93 1.39 6.79 14.44
N ARG A 94 0.96 7.07 15.68
CA ARG A 94 1.69 7.89 16.63
C ARG A 94 3.08 7.33 16.97
N VAL A 95 3.23 6.00 17.07
CA VAL A 95 4.52 5.34 17.26
C VAL A 95 5.41 5.53 16.02
N PHE A 96 4.85 5.39 14.82
CA PHE A 96 5.58 5.55 13.56
C PHE A 96 5.76 7.01 13.11
N ALA A 97 5.07 7.98 13.73
CA ALA A 97 4.99 9.37 13.28
C ALA A 97 6.35 10.04 13.11
N LYS A 98 7.28 9.80 14.07
CA LYS A 98 8.66 10.32 13.98
C LYS A 98 9.35 9.82 12.71
N ARG A 99 9.23 8.52 12.43
CA ARG A 99 9.88 7.85 11.30
C ARG A 99 9.24 8.22 9.96
N ILE A 100 7.91 8.32 9.92
CA ILE A 100 7.18 8.84 8.75
C ILE A 100 7.67 10.25 8.44
N TRP A 101 7.70 11.14 9.43
CA TRP A 101 8.17 12.52 9.27
C TRP A 101 9.60 12.60 8.76
N GLU A 102 10.53 11.89 9.40
CA GLU A 102 11.95 11.88 9.03
C GLU A 102 12.13 11.41 7.59
N LYS A 103 11.51 10.29 7.20
CA LYS A 103 11.58 9.81 5.82
C LYS A 103 10.91 10.77 4.83
N MET A 104 9.76 11.35 5.16
CA MET A 104 9.12 12.34 4.27
C MET A 104 9.90 13.64 4.16
N SER A 105 10.75 13.98 5.14
CA SER A 105 11.56 15.21 5.12
C SER A 105 12.80 15.11 4.22
N THR A 106 13.19 13.91 3.79
CA THR A 106 14.32 13.74 2.86
C THR A 106 13.95 14.09 1.41
N TYR A 107 12.67 14.25 1.11
CA TYR A 107 12.20 14.59 -0.22
C TYR A 107 12.13 16.11 -0.37
N GLU A 108 12.53 16.63 -1.54
CA GLU A 108 12.44 18.07 -1.84
C GLU A 108 11.00 18.60 -1.75
N ARG A 109 10.04 17.75 -2.11
CA ARG A 109 8.59 18.00 -1.98
C ARG A 109 7.97 16.94 -1.09
N ARG A 110 6.82 17.23 -0.49
CA ARG A 110 6.13 16.24 0.34
C ARG A 110 5.45 15.21 -0.56
N PRO A 111 5.84 13.92 -0.51
CA PRO A 111 5.26 12.91 -1.38
C PRO A 111 3.88 12.49 -0.88
N THR A 112 3.06 11.95 -1.78
CA THR A 112 1.91 11.13 -1.39
C THR A 112 2.38 9.83 -0.74
N LEU A 113 1.46 9.10 -0.09
CA LEU A 113 1.75 7.76 0.40
C LEU A 113 2.27 6.85 -0.73
N HIS A 114 1.65 6.94 -1.90
CA HIS A 114 1.92 6.07 -3.03
C HIS A 114 3.23 6.42 -3.71
N GLU A 115 3.53 7.71 -3.89
CA GLU A 115 4.82 8.18 -4.36
C GLU A 115 5.93 7.75 -3.42
N PHE A 116 5.71 7.89 -2.10
CA PHE A 116 6.65 7.41 -1.09
C PHE A 116 6.94 5.92 -1.28
N LEU A 117 5.91 5.08 -1.42
CA LEU A 117 6.10 3.64 -1.67
C LEU A 117 6.83 3.38 -2.99
N GLY A 118 6.43 4.05 -4.06
CA GLY A 118 7.05 3.93 -5.38
C GLY A 118 8.54 4.26 -5.35
N ASP A 119 8.94 5.31 -4.63
CA ASP A 119 10.34 5.68 -4.46
C ASP A 119 11.10 4.70 -3.54
N GLN A 120 10.53 4.30 -2.40
CA GLN A 120 11.20 3.37 -1.48
C GLN A 120 11.48 2.00 -2.13
N PHE A 121 10.54 1.49 -2.94
CA PHE A 121 10.68 0.24 -3.68
C PHE A 121 11.29 0.41 -5.08
N ASN A 122 11.57 1.64 -5.52
CA ASN A 122 12.04 1.97 -6.87
C ASN A 122 11.13 1.39 -7.98
N SER A 123 9.82 1.57 -7.83
CA SER A 123 8.79 1.05 -8.72
C SER A 123 7.69 2.10 -8.98
N PRO A 124 7.72 2.80 -10.12
CA PRO A 124 6.64 3.69 -10.53
C PRO A 124 5.30 2.95 -10.75
N ALA A 125 5.35 1.65 -11.05
CA ALA A 125 4.15 0.81 -11.13
C ALA A 125 3.48 0.65 -9.75
N LEU A 126 4.26 0.54 -8.67
CA LEU A 126 3.73 0.41 -7.32
C LEU A 126 2.96 1.68 -6.90
N ALA A 127 3.52 2.86 -7.16
CA ALA A 127 2.84 4.12 -6.88
C ALA A 127 1.49 4.18 -7.60
N ARG A 128 1.45 3.87 -8.90
CA ARG A 128 0.21 3.89 -9.70
C ARG A 128 -0.83 2.89 -9.23
N VAL A 129 -0.44 1.64 -9.04
CA VAL A 129 -1.36 0.59 -8.60
C VAL A 129 -1.91 0.91 -7.22
N GLY A 130 -1.04 1.28 -6.27
CA GLY A 130 -1.47 1.70 -4.95
C GLY A 130 -2.42 2.90 -4.99
N ALA A 131 -2.11 3.89 -5.84
CA ALA A 131 -2.92 5.08 -6.02
C ALA A 131 -4.33 4.73 -6.52
N ILE A 132 -4.43 3.91 -7.57
CA ILE A 132 -5.71 3.45 -8.12
C ILE A 132 -6.51 2.67 -7.07
N CYS A 133 -5.89 1.73 -6.36
CA CYS A 133 -6.55 0.95 -5.31
C CYS A 133 -7.08 1.85 -4.17
N THR A 134 -6.27 2.79 -3.68
CA THR A 134 -6.71 3.74 -2.66
C THR A 134 -7.83 4.64 -3.16
N SER A 135 -7.71 5.16 -4.39
CA SER A 135 -8.73 6.02 -4.98
C SER A 135 -10.06 5.28 -5.12
N LEU A 136 -10.08 4.05 -5.64
CA LEU A 136 -11.30 3.25 -5.72
C LEU A 136 -11.95 3.04 -4.35
N GLY A 137 -11.15 2.75 -3.32
CA GLY A 137 -11.69 2.60 -1.96
C GLY A 137 -12.29 3.90 -1.41
N PHE A 138 -11.61 5.03 -1.54
CA PHE A 138 -12.15 6.32 -1.09
C PHE A 138 -13.37 6.78 -1.90
N LEU A 139 -13.42 6.47 -3.20
CA LEU A 139 -14.61 6.70 -4.02
C LEU A 139 -15.80 5.88 -3.52
N GLY A 140 -15.59 4.60 -3.19
CA GLY A 140 -16.63 3.75 -2.61
C GLY A 140 -17.11 4.27 -1.26
N ALA A 141 -16.18 4.71 -0.40
CA ALA A 141 -16.53 5.24 0.92
C ALA A 141 -17.31 6.56 0.80
N PHE A 142 -16.90 7.45 -0.09
CA PHE A 142 -17.60 8.72 -0.37
C PHE A 142 -19.01 8.47 -0.89
N ALA A 143 -19.15 7.53 -1.80
CA ALA A 143 -20.42 7.13 -2.35
C ALA A 143 -21.36 6.53 -1.30
N THR A 144 -20.82 5.72 -0.39
CA THR A 144 -21.56 5.13 0.73
C THR A 144 -22.06 6.23 1.66
N GLU A 145 -21.20 7.20 1.98
CA GLU A 145 -21.52 8.36 2.82
C GLU A 145 -22.70 9.16 2.25
N LEU A 146 -22.65 9.50 0.95
CA LEU A 146 -23.72 10.23 0.29
C LEU A 146 -25.02 9.44 0.18
N THR A 147 -24.93 8.13 -0.09
CA THR A 147 -26.11 7.28 -0.28
C THR A 147 -26.86 7.09 1.04
N VAL A 148 -26.15 6.81 2.12
CA VAL A 148 -26.75 6.65 3.45
C VAL A 148 -27.25 8.00 3.96
N GLY A 149 -26.45 9.06 3.82
CA GLY A 149 -26.84 10.43 4.19
C GLY A 149 -28.12 10.89 3.50
N SER A 150 -28.20 10.73 2.18
CA SER A 150 -29.37 11.17 1.42
C SER A 150 -30.65 10.42 1.77
N LYS A 151 -30.59 9.09 1.91
CA LYS A 151 -31.74 8.29 2.36
C LYS A 151 -32.19 8.69 3.76
N PHE A 152 -31.24 8.91 4.67
CA PHE A 152 -31.53 9.35 6.03
C PHE A 152 -32.23 10.71 6.07
N PHE A 153 -31.63 11.75 5.46
CA PHE A 153 -32.21 13.10 5.49
C PHE A 153 -33.53 13.18 4.70
N ALA A 154 -33.72 12.37 3.65
CA ALA A 154 -34.99 12.30 2.93
C ALA A 154 -36.07 11.64 3.77
N GLY A 155 -35.71 10.61 4.56
CA GLY A 155 -36.62 10.01 5.53
C GLY A 155 -37.09 10.99 6.61
N LEU A 156 -36.29 12.02 6.93
CA LEU A 156 -36.67 13.07 7.89
C LEU A 156 -37.50 14.20 7.26
N ILE A 157 -37.49 14.34 5.93
CA ILE A 157 -38.21 15.37 5.17
C ILE A 157 -39.06 14.67 4.09
N PRO A 158 -40.29 14.24 4.41
CA PRO A 158 -41.12 13.43 3.50
C PRO A 158 -41.41 14.08 2.14
N THR A 159 -41.29 15.40 2.03
CA THR A 159 -41.54 16.17 0.80
C THR A 159 -40.37 16.20 -0.17
N VAL A 160 -39.19 15.71 0.20
CA VAL A 160 -37.97 15.81 -0.60
C VAL A 160 -37.50 14.43 -1.07
N HIS A 161 -37.34 14.28 -2.39
CA HIS A 161 -36.83 13.06 -2.99
C HIS A 161 -35.35 12.81 -2.61
N PRO A 162 -34.92 11.57 -2.27
CA PRO A 162 -33.52 11.27 -1.92
C PRO A 162 -32.48 11.80 -2.90
N TRP A 163 -32.72 11.68 -4.21
CA TRP A 163 -31.83 12.22 -5.26
C TRP A 163 -31.59 13.73 -5.15
N THR A 164 -32.60 14.51 -4.77
CA THR A 164 -32.44 15.96 -4.56
C THR A 164 -31.43 16.21 -3.45
N ILE A 165 -31.51 15.43 -2.36
CA ILE A 165 -30.56 15.52 -1.26
C ILE A 165 -29.17 15.08 -1.71
N VAL A 166 -29.03 13.96 -2.43
CA VAL A 166 -27.72 13.53 -2.99
C VAL A 166 -27.06 14.68 -3.77
N ILE A 167 -27.80 15.34 -4.66
CA ILE A 167 -27.28 16.42 -5.50
C ILE A 167 -26.83 17.60 -4.63
N VAL A 168 -27.64 18.04 -3.67
CA VAL A 168 -27.29 19.15 -2.77
C VAL A 168 -26.06 18.81 -1.94
N LEU A 169 -26.05 17.63 -1.30
CA LEU A 169 -24.95 17.20 -0.43
C LEU A 169 -23.64 17.05 -1.20
N SER A 170 -23.68 16.39 -2.35
CA SER A 170 -22.51 16.20 -3.21
C SER A 170 -21.98 17.51 -3.76
N THR A 171 -22.87 18.43 -4.16
CA THR A 171 -22.51 19.74 -4.67
C THR A 171 -21.85 20.59 -3.59
N VAL A 172 -22.38 20.60 -2.36
CA VAL A 172 -21.75 21.32 -1.25
C VAL A 172 -20.36 20.74 -0.95
N ALA A 173 -20.27 19.42 -0.73
CA ALA A 173 -19.02 18.73 -0.47
C ALA A 173 -17.97 19.03 -1.55
N PHE A 174 -18.40 19.00 -2.81
CA PHE A 174 -17.54 19.30 -3.95
C PHE A 174 -17.11 20.77 -3.98
N LEU A 175 -18.03 21.73 -3.91
CA LEU A 175 -17.73 23.15 -4.15
C LEU A 175 -16.70 23.68 -3.15
N TYR A 176 -16.90 23.48 -1.85
CA TYR A 176 -15.94 24.02 -0.87
C TYR A 176 -14.58 23.31 -0.94
N THR A 177 -14.56 22.02 -1.30
CA THR A 177 -13.32 21.25 -1.47
C THR A 177 -12.56 21.65 -2.73
N ALA A 178 -13.26 21.80 -3.85
CA ALA A 178 -12.67 22.15 -5.15
C ALA A 178 -12.15 23.60 -5.18
N PHE A 179 -12.84 24.52 -4.51
CA PHE A 179 -12.39 25.91 -4.40
C PHE A 179 -11.32 26.10 -3.34
N GLY A 180 -11.55 25.59 -2.12
CA GLY A 180 -10.70 25.87 -0.98
C GLY A 180 -9.54 24.87 -0.76
N GLY A 181 -9.58 23.72 -1.43
CA GLY A 181 -8.55 22.68 -1.36
C GLY A 181 -8.38 22.08 0.03
N PHE A 182 -7.22 21.45 0.21
CA PHE A 182 -6.81 20.81 1.46
C PHE A 182 -6.94 21.75 2.67
N ARG A 183 -6.59 23.03 2.53
CA ARG A 183 -6.70 23.99 3.65
C ARG A 183 -8.13 24.21 4.10
N ALA A 184 -9.08 24.32 3.15
CA ALA A 184 -10.48 24.44 3.53
C ALA A 184 -10.97 23.19 4.23
N VAL A 185 -10.60 22.00 3.76
CA VAL A 185 -10.94 20.73 4.42
C VAL A 185 -10.46 20.70 5.88
N ILE A 186 -9.21 21.06 6.15
CA ILE A 186 -8.69 21.10 7.54
C ILE A 186 -9.45 22.09 8.42
N VAL A 187 -9.81 23.26 7.89
CA VAL A 187 -10.56 24.28 8.64
C VAL A 187 -12.00 23.85 8.87
N THR A 188 -12.67 23.31 7.86
CA THR A 188 -14.04 22.80 7.98
C THR A 188 -14.10 21.61 8.92
N ASP A 189 -13.12 20.71 8.88
CA ASP A 189 -13.04 19.55 9.79
C ASP A 189 -13.04 20.00 11.26
N ARG A 190 -12.37 21.10 11.59
CA ARG A 190 -12.38 21.64 12.96
C ARG A 190 -13.76 22.15 13.38
N VAL A 191 -14.46 22.83 12.48
CA VAL A 191 -15.85 23.31 12.71
C VAL A 191 -16.82 22.12 12.77
N GLN A 192 -16.62 21.11 11.94
CA GLN A 192 -17.39 19.86 11.94
C GLN A 192 -17.16 19.08 13.23
N MET A 193 -15.92 19.01 13.74
CA MET A 193 -15.62 18.39 15.02
C MET A 193 -16.35 19.09 16.17
N LEU A 194 -16.39 20.43 16.17
CA LEU A 194 -17.20 21.18 17.14
C LEU A 194 -18.68 20.80 17.04
N SER A 195 -19.21 20.69 15.82
CA SER A 195 -20.60 20.30 15.58
C SER A 195 -20.90 18.88 16.07
N ILE A 196 -19.96 17.93 15.90
CA ILE A 196 -20.06 16.56 16.43
C ILE A 196 -20.08 16.58 17.96
N TRP A 197 -19.19 17.34 18.62
CA TRP A 197 -19.20 17.45 20.08
C TRP A 197 -20.51 18.04 20.61
N LEU A 198 -21.04 19.08 19.94
CA LEU A 198 -22.33 19.65 20.28
C LEU A 198 -23.46 18.63 20.14
N LEU A 199 -23.45 17.81 19.07
CA LEU A 199 -24.37 16.68 18.91
C LEU A 199 -24.28 15.70 20.10
N LEU A 200 -23.08 15.27 20.48
CA LEU A 200 -22.90 14.31 21.59
C LEU A 200 -23.43 14.85 22.91
N VAL A 201 -23.08 16.10 23.23
CA VAL A 201 -23.58 16.78 24.44
C VAL A 201 -25.09 16.93 24.38
N SER A 202 -25.62 17.41 23.25
CA SER A 202 -27.06 17.64 23.07
C SER A 202 -27.89 16.37 23.22
N LEU A 203 -27.45 15.25 22.64
CA LEU A 203 -28.14 13.96 22.79
C LEU A 203 -28.04 13.45 24.23
N SER A 204 -26.87 13.58 24.87
CA SER A 204 -26.69 13.18 26.26
C SER A 204 -27.64 13.95 27.19
N VAL A 205 -27.75 15.27 27.01
CA VAL A 205 -28.68 16.11 27.77
C VAL A 205 -30.13 15.74 27.46
N PHE A 206 -30.47 15.44 26.20
CA PHE A 206 -31.81 14.97 25.84
C PHE A 206 -32.17 13.65 26.51
N TYR A 207 -31.24 12.70 26.61
CA TYR A 207 -31.48 11.41 27.28
C TYR A 207 -31.76 11.60 28.77
N VAL A 208 -30.99 12.47 29.43
CA VAL A 208 -31.23 12.85 30.84
C VAL A 208 -32.61 13.50 30.99
N TYR A 209 -32.93 14.49 30.13
CA TYR A 209 -34.23 15.15 30.14
C TYR A 209 -35.39 14.16 29.94
N TYR A 210 -35.27 13.25 28.97
CA TYR A 210 -36.29 12.26 28.68
C TYR A 210 -36.49 11.32 29.88
N ALA A 211 -35.41 10.81 30.47
CA ALA A 211 -35.48 9.95 31.65
C ALA A 211 -36.14 10.65 32.84
N LEU A 212 -35.86 11.93 33.08
CA LEU A 212 -36.46 12.70 34.17
C LEU A 212 -37.96 12.99 33.95
N THR A 213 -38.40 13.12 32.71
CA THR A 213 -39.78 13.50 32.37
C THR A 213 -40.71 12.32 32.10
N HIS A 214 -40.17 11.15 31.72
CA HIS A 214 -40.94 9.98 31.29
C HIS A 214 -40.80 8.80 32.28
N GLY A 215 -40.99 9.09 33.58
CA GLY A 215 -41.11 8.05 34.61
C GLY A 215 -39.85 7.72 35.40
N GLY A 216 -38.76 8.47 35.19
CA GLY A 216 -37.52 8.33 35.95
C GLY A 216 -36.58 7.26 35.41
N TRP A 217 -35.37 7.21 36.00
CA TRP A 217 -34.28 6.35 35.56
C TRP A 217 -34.63 4.86 35.56
N SER A 218 -35.36 4.37 36.57
CA SER A 218 -35.71 2.94 36.69
C SER A 218 -36.51 2.45 35.48
N ILE A 219 -37.53 3.21 35.06
CA ILE A 219 -38.35 2.87 33.90
C ILE A 219 -37.52 2.95 32.63
N SER A 220 -36.75 4.02 32.44
CA SER A 220 -35.92 4.17 31.23
C SER A 220 -34.87 3.06 31.10
N PHE A 221 -34.22 2.64 32.18
CA PHE A 221 -33.26 1.52 32.14
C PHE A 221 -33.94 0.18 31.90
N SER A 222 -35.17 -0.02 32.37
CA SER A 222 -35.92 -1.26 32.13
C SER A 222 -36.29 -1.46 30.65
N ASN A 223 -36.35 -0.38 29.86
CA ASN A 223 -36.61 -0.45 28.42
C ASN A 223 -35.40 -0.96 27.62
N ILE A 224 -34.19 -0.91 28.19
CA ILE A 224 -33.00 -1.38 27.49
C ILE A 224 -33.00 -2.91 27.46
N PRO A 225 -32.89 -3.53 26.27
CA PRO A 225 -32.77 -4.98 26.17
C PRO A 225 -31.60 -5.49 27.02
N ALA A 226 -31.84 -6.51 27.84
CA ALA A 226 -30.82 -7.04 28.75
C ALA A 226 -29.56 -7.54 28.00
N SER A 227 -29.69 -7.94 26.74
CA SER A 227 -28.56 -8.32 25.87
C SER A 227 -27.66 -7.13 25.52
N THR A 228 -28.19 -5.90 25.41
CA THR A 228 -27.43 -4.72 24.95
C THR A 228 -26.28 -4.39 25.90
N LEU A 229 -26.51 -4.41 27.22
CA LEU A 229 -25.49 -4.02 28.21
C LEU A 229 -24.68 -5.19 28.79
N ARG A 230 -24.99 -6.44 28.40
CA ARG A 230 -24.26 -7.63 28.89
C ARG A 230 -23.01 -7.92 28.05
N PHE A 231 -21.87 -8.11 28.70
CA PHE A 231 -20.64 -8.63 28.08
C PHE A 231 -20.69 -10.16 27.92
N SER A 232 -21.59 -10.66 27.07
CA SER A 232 -21.64 -12.08 26.72
C SER A 232 -21.39 -12.26 25.22
N VAL A 233 -20.50 -13.19 24.87
CA VAL A 233 -20.25 -13.60 23.48
C VAL A 233 -21.24 -14.68 23.03
N ALA A 234 -21.73 -15.50 23.96
CA ALA A 234 -22.63 -16.61 23.67
C ALA A 234 -23.97 -16.10 23.09
N GLY A 235 -24.42 -16.73 22.00
CA GLY A 235 -25.70 -16.41 21.35
C GLY A 235 -25.67 -15.26 20.33
N ARG A 236 -24.51 -14.67 20.02
CA ARG A 236 -24.38 -13.57 19.03
C ARG A 236 -23.68 -14.05 17.76
N ALA A 237 -24.47 -14.47 16.77
CA ALA A 237 -23.95 -14.85 15.47
C ALA A 237 -23.14 -13.70 14.84
N GLY A 238 -21.97 -14.01 14.27
CA GLY A 238 -21.13 -13.03 13.58
C GLY A 238 -20.30 -12.09 14.47
N LEU A 239 -20.50 -12.05 15.80
CA LEU A 239 -19.76 -11.14 16.69
C LEU A 239 -18.24 -11.36 16.61
N LEU A 240 -17.78 -12.62 16.64
CA LEU A 240 -16.34 -12.92 16.57
C LEU A 240 -15.74 -12.46 15.23
N SER A 241 -16.44 -12.73 14.12
CA SER A 241 -16.04 -12.29 12.78
C SER A 241 -15.99 -10.75 12.71
N PHE A 242 -16.97 -10.07 13.30
CA PHE A 242 -16.97 -8.62 13.42
C PHE A 242 -15.78 -8.11 14.23
N MET A 243 -15.52 -8.68 15.41
CA MET A 243 -14.41 -8.27 16.29
C MET A 243 -13.04 -8.43 15.62
N VAL A 244 -12.81 -9.56 14.95
CA VAL A 244 -11.58 -9.82 14.21
C VAL A 244 -11.48 -8.89 13.00
N GLY A 245 -12.55 -8.79 12.21
CA GLY A 245 -12.57 -7.95 11.01
C GLY A 245 -12.35 -6.48 11.34
N ILE A 246 -13.01 -5.93 12.36
CA ILE A 246 -12.86 -4.52 12.75
C ILE A 246 -11.49 -4.23 13.38
N PHE A 247 -10.91 -5.20 14.11
CA PHE A 247 -9.53 -5.09 14.58
C PHE A 247 -8.56 -4.97 13.39
N VAL A 248 -8.73 -5.85 12.40
CA VAL A 248 -7.89 -5.87 11.20
C VAL A 248 -8.17 -4.67 10.29
N ILE A 249 -9.33 -4.04 10.33
CA ILE A 249 -9.54 -2.73 9.68
C ILE A 249 -8.83 -1.66 10.48
N ASN A 250 -9.26 -1.41 11.71
CA ASN A 250 -8.91 -0.19 12.43
C ASN A 250 -7.43 -0.10 12.77
N VAL A 251 -6.79 -1.18 13.23
CA VAL A 251 -5.40 -1.12 13.70
C VAL A 251 -4.41 -0.83 12.56
N PRO A 252 -4.42 -1.58 11.44
CA PRO A 252 -3.47 -1.34 10.35
C PRO A 252 -3.93 -0.26 9.36
N SER A 253 -5.21 0.10 9.25
CA SER A 253 -5.64 1.04 8.19
C SER A 253 -5.00 2.42 8.32
N PHE A 254 -4.92 3.00 9.52
CA PHE A 254 -4.46 4.38 9.69
C PHE A 254 -3.00 4.61 9.24
N ILE A 255 -2.11 3.62 9.39
CA ILE A 255 -0.72 3.78 8.93
C ILE A 255 -0.63 3.79 7.40
N SER A 256 -1.55 3.11 6.72
CA SER A 256 -1.68 3.07 5.26
C SER A 256 -2.75 4.01 4.71
N ASP A 257 -3.30 4.90 5.54
CA ASP A 257 -4.34 5.84 5.13
C ASP A 257 -3.69 7.08 4.50
N MET A 258 -3.92 7.26 3.20
CA MET A 258 -3.44 8.44 2.47
C MET A 258 -3.90 9.76 3.11
N SER A 259 -5.09 9.84 3.70
CA SER A 259 -5.58 11.07 4.34
C SER A 259 -4.75 11.48 5.55
N VAL A 260 -4.21 10.51 6.31
CA VAL A 260 -3.28 10.75 7.41
C VAL A 260 -1.94 11.24 6.85
N TRP A 261 -1.45 10.61 5.79
CA TRP A 261 -0.21 11.02 5.13
C TRP A 261 -0.30 12.44 4.54
N GLN A 262 -1.46 12.84 4.02
CA GLN A 262 -1.71 14.22 3.57
C GLN A 262 -1.62 15.24 4.71
N ARG A 263 -2.15 14.90 5.90
CA ARG A 263 -2.05 15.75 7.09
C ARG A 263 -0.62 15.88 7.57
N ILE A 264 0.14 14.78 7.54
CA ILE A 264 1.58 14.79 7.87
C ILE A 264 2.35 15.62 6.84
N ALA A 265 2.05 15.48 5.55
CA ALA A 265 2.63 16.28 4.47
C ALA A 265 2.34 17.78 4.64
N GLY A 266 1.10 18.12 5.00
CA GLY A 266 0.68 19.51 5.19
C GLY A 266 1.20 20.16 6.48
N ALA A 267 1.76 19.41 7.42
CA ALA A 267 2.34 19.97 8.63
C ALA A 267 3.73 20.58 8.35
N GLU A 268 3.99 21.74 8.96
CA GLU A 268 5.27 22.45 8.81
C GLU A 268 6.32 21.95 9.80
N GLU A 269 5.88 21.49 10.97
CA GLU A 269 6.75 21.04 12.05
C GLU A 269 6.43 19.63 12.54
N ARG A 270 7.47 18.90 12.94
CA ARG A 270 7.33 17.57 13.54
C ARG A 270 6.48 17.59 14.82
N LYS A 271 6.57 18.68 15.59
CA LYS A 271 5.81 18.84 16.85
C LYS A 271 4.30 18.86 16.58
N THR A 272 3.87 19.54 15.51
CA THR A 272 2.47 19.56 15.05
C THR A 272 1.91 18.15 14.85
N VAL A 273 2.68 17.29 14.17
CA VAL A 273 2.27 15.89 13.90
C VAL A 273 2.26 15.05 15.19
N THR A 274 3.35 15.09 15.97
CA THR A 274 3.51 14.19 17.13
C THR A 274 2.59 14.54 18.29
N VAL A 275 2.43 15.82 18.59
CA VAL A 275 1.48 16.30 19.62
C VAL A 275 0.05 16.19 19.11
N GLY A 276 -0.19 16.50 17.83
CA GLY A 276 -1.52 16.38 17.21
C GLY A 276 -2.05 14.97 17.22
N LEU A 277 -1.23 13.97 16.86
CA LEU A 277 -1.60 12.56 16.96
C LEU A 277 -1.85 12.11 18.41
N TRP A 278 -1.05 12.56 19.36
CA TRP A 278 -1.25 12.21 20.78
C TRP A 278 -2.60 12.73 21.29
N SER A 279 -2.89 14.02 21.05
CA SER A 279 -4.19 14.61 21.37
C SER A 279 -5.34 13.94 20.60
N GLY A 280 -5.09 13.57 19.34
CA GLY A 280 -6.04 12.84 18.49
C GLY A 280 -6.44 11.49 19.06
N VAL A 281 -5.49 10.73 19.63
CA VAL A 281 -5.76 9.45 20.30
C VAL A 281 -6.73 9.64 21.46
N SER A 282 -6.46 10.60 22.35
CA SER A 282 -7.34 10.90 23.50
C SER A 282 -8.72 11.39 23.06
N ASN A 283 -8.76 12.32 22.10
CA ASN A 283 -10.01 12.86 21.57
C ASN A 283 -10.85 11.79 20.88
N ALA A 284 -10.24 10.91 20.08
CA ALA A 284 -10.93 9.78 19.47
C ALA A 284 -11.50 8.82 20.53
N ALA A 285 -10.72 8.48 21.56
CA ALA A 285 -11.16 7.60 22.64
C ALA A 285 -12.44 8.13 23.31
N ILE A 286 -12.46 9.40 23.71
CA ILE A 286 -13.62 10.01 24.38
C ILE A 286 -14.81 10.09 23.41
N THR A 287 -14.59 10.64 22.21
CA THR A 287 -15.66 10.90 21.25
C THR A 287 -16.36 9.60 20.83
N TRP A 288 -15.58 8.57 20.48
CA TRP A 288 -16.11 7.26 20.08
C TRP A 288 -16.79 6.54 21.25
N THR A 289 -16.25 6.64 22.47
CA THR A 289 -16.89 6.05 23.66
C THR A 289 -18.27 6.64 23.89
N VAL A 290 -18.39 7.98 23.90
CA VAL A 290 -19.67 8.66 24.10
C VAL A 290 -20.65 8.27 22.99
N LEU A 291 -20.19 8.15 21.75
CA LEU A 291 -21.02 7.73 20.62
C LEU A 291 -21.58 6.30 20.79
N VAL A 292 -20.74 5.34 21.19
CA VAL A 292 -21.18 3.96 21.47
C VAL A 292 -22.17 3.92 22.62
N LEU A 293 -21.92 4.69 23.69
CA LEU A 293 -22.83 4.76 24.84
C LEU A 293 -24.19 5.36 24.42
N LEU A 294 -24.20 6.46 23.67
CA LEU A 294 -25.45 7.06 23.15
C LEU A 294 -26.23 6.08 22.28
N ALA A 295 -25.53 5.30 21.44
CA ALA A 295 -26.15 4.28 20.61
C ALA A 295 -26.74 3.14 21.45
N CYS A 296 -26.07 2.68 22.51
CA CYS A 296 -26.59 1.64 23.41
C CYS A 296 -27.76 2.15 24.26
N PHE A 297 -27.69 3.39 24.75
CA PHE A 297 -28.72 4.00 25.60
C PHE A 297 -29.92 4.53 24.80
N VAL A 298 -29.89 4.52 23.46
CA VAL A 298 -31.05 4.92 22.65
C VAL A 298 -32.31 4.13 23.00
N PHE A 299 -32.15 2.88 23.46
CA PHE A 299 -33.24 1.99 23.84
C PHE A 299 -33.96 2.40 25.14
N MET A 300 -33.44 3.37 25.87
CA MET A 300 -34.19 4.02 26.95
C MET A 300 -35.44 4.74 26.43
N ILE A 301 -35.37 5.21 25.18
CA ILE A 301 -36.35 6.10 24.53
C ILE A 301 -37.10 5.36 23.43
N VAL A 302 -36.38 4.54 22.65
CA VAL A 302 -36.88 3.93 21.42
C VAL A 302 -36.94 2.42 21.57
N ARG A 303 -38.01 1.79 21.09
CA ARG A 303 -38.07 0.33 20.99
C ARG A 303 -37.40 -0.16 19.70
N PRO A 304 -36.61 -1.25 19.75
CA PRO A 304 -36.06 -1.86 18.55
C PRO A 304 -37.18 -2.24 17.57
N ALA A 305 -37.05 -1.83 16.31
CA ALA A 305 -37.96 -2.19 15.23
C ALA A 305 -37.15 -2.75 14.06
N GLU A 306 -37.62 -3.84 13.45
CA GLU A 306 -36.91 -4.48 12.34
C GLU A 306 -36.78 -3.53 11.15
N GLY A 307 -35.58 -3.46 10.57
CA GLY A 307 -35.29 -2.64 9.39
C GLY A 307 -35.26 -1.13 9.61
N ILE A 308 -35.51 -0.64 10.84
CA ILE A 308 -35.49 0.78 11.16
C ILE A 308 -34.31 1.09 12.08
N ASN A 309 -33.42 1.98 11.63
CA ASN A 309 -32.30 2.42 12.44
C ASN A 309 -32.81 3.21 13.68
N PRO A 310 -32.42 2.85 14.92
CA PRO A 310 -32.89 3.52 16.14
C PRO A 310 -32.66 5.03 16.19
N LEU A 311 -31.65 5.54 15.47
CA LEU A 311 -31.38 6.98 15.38
C LEU A 311 -32.53 7.73 14.70
N ILE A 312 -33.14 7.14 13.66
CA ILE A 312 -34.28 7.75 12.95
C ILE A 312 -35.47 7.90 13.91
N SER A 313 -35.77 6.83 14.63
CA SER A 313 -36.83 6.82 15.64
C SER A 313 -36.56 7.81 16.78
N LEU A 314 -35.31 7.91 17.25
CA LEU A 314 -34.91 8.89 18.26
C LEU A 314 -35.18 10.33 17.78
N ILE A 315 -34.78 10.64 16.55
CA ILE A 315 -35.00 11.96 15.95
C ILE A 315 -36.49 12.26 15.85
N ASN A 316 -37.31 11.29 15.44
CA ASN A 316 -38.77 11.46 15.41
C ASN A 316 -39.33 11.74 16.82
N VAL A 317 -38.84 11.06 17.86
CA VAL A 317 -39.23 11.33 19.26
C VAL A 317 -38.84 12.75 19.68
N ILE A 318 -37.61 13.19 19.41
CA ILE A 318 -37.16 14.56 19.67
C ILE A 318 -38.08 15.55 18.94
N GLY A 319 -38.39 15.29 17.67
CA GLY A 319 -39.23 16.15 16.83
C GLY A 319 -40.66 16.27 17.34
N ASN A 320 -41.21 15.18 17.90
CA ASN A 320 -42.58 15.11 18.43
C ASN A 320 -42.70 15.62 19.87
N THR A 321 -41.60 15.68 20.63
CA THR A 321 -41.60 16.23 22.01
C THR A 321 -42.03 17.69 22.03
N GLY A 322 -41.71 18.46 20.98
CA GLY A 322 -42.11 19.85 20.85
C GLY A 322 -41.40 20.79 21.84
N GLY A 323 -41.65 22.09 21.71
CA GLY A 323 -41.04 23.14 22.55
C GLY A 323 -39.63 23.56 22.13
N PHE A 324 -39.17 24.68 22.71
CA PHE A 324 -37.90 25.33 22.34
C PHE A 324 -36.68 24.43 22.59
N PHE A 325 -36.68 23.69 23.70
CA PHE A 325 -35.60 22.78 24.05
C PHE A 325 -35.43 21.66 23.00
N ALA A 326 -36.51 20.96 22.64
CA ALA A 326 -36.46 19.87 21.66
C ALA A 326 -36.11 20.39 20.25
N ILE A 327 -36.59 21.58 19.87
CA ILE A 327 -36.19 22.25 18.61
C ILE A 327 -34.68 22.52 18.60
N SER A 328 -34.13 23.00 19.71
CA SER A 328 -32.69 23.27 19.83
C SER A 328 -31.86 21.99 19.76
N VAL A 329 -32.29 20.93 20.45
CA VAL A 329 -31.66 19.59 20.39
C VAL A 329 -31.69 19.05 18.97
N MET A 330 -32.84 19.14 18.29
CA MET A 330 -33.00 18.72 16.90
C MET A 330 -32.04 19.47 15.98
N PHE A 331 -31.98 20.80 16.09
CA PHE A 331 -31.09 21.64 15.28
C PHE A 331 -29.63 21.22 15.44
N ILE A 332 -29.16 21.10 16.68
CA ILE A 332 -27.77 20.72 16.99
C ILE A 332 -27.48 19.27 16.55
N THR A 333 -28.45 18.37 16.68
CA THR A 333 -28.32 16.98 16.27
C THR A 333 -28.10 16.90 14.76
N VAL A 334 -28.97 17.53 13.97
CA VAL A 334 -28.86 17.57 12.50
C VAL A 334 -27.55 18.25 12.07
N LEU A 335 -27.14 19.32 12.76
CA LEU A 335 -25.87 20.01 12.53
C LEU A 335 -24.67 19.05 12.66
N GLY A 336 -24.59 18.29 13.75
CA GLY A 336 -23.49 17.36 14.00
C GLY A 336 -23.50 16.15 13.05
N LEU A 337 -24.67 15.59 12.75
CA LEU A 337 -24.80 14.49 11.79
C LEU A 337 -24.35 14.91 10.40
N TYR A 338 -24.76 16.10 9.96
CA TYR A 338 -24.34 16.63 8.68
C TYR A 338 -22.85 17.00 8.66
N GLY A 339 -22.33 17.51 9.78
CA GLY A 339 -20.90 17.77 9.96
C GLY A 339 -20.02 16.53 9.83
N ALA A 340 -20.40 15.41 10.48
CA ALA A 340 -19.71 14.12 10.38
C ALA A 340 -19.70 13.54 8.95
N MET A 341 -20.80 13.74 8.23
CA MET A 341 -20.90 13.31 6.84
C MET A 341 -19.95 14.10 5.94
N LEU A 342 -19.94 15.43 6.05
CA LEU A 342 -19.12 16.29 5.20
C LEU A 342 -17.61 16.24 5.51
N SER A 343 -17.21 16.05 6.77
CA SER A 343 -15.79 15.89 7.14
C SER A 343 -15.17 14.69 6.42
N THR A 344 -15.89 13.57 6.44
CA THR A 344 -15.51 12.32 5.77
C THR A 344 -15.52 12.49 4.26
N ALA A 345 -16.62 13.00 3.71
CA ALA A 345 -16.82 13.13 2.27
C ALA A 345 -15.77 14.03 1.60
N SER A 346 -15.50 15.20 2.18
CA SER A 346 -14.50 16.13 1.64
C SER A 346 -13.07 15.62 1.79
N THR A 347 -12.75 14.93 2.89
CA THR A 347 -11.43 14.32 3.08
C THR A 347 -11.16 13.23 2.04
N GLN A 348 -12.15 12.38 1.76
CA GLN A 348 -12.01 11.34 0.73
C GLN A 348 -11.84 11.93 -0.66
N LEU A 349 -12.62 12.95 -1.01
CA LEU A 349 -12.52 13.65 -2.29
C LEU A 349 -11.13 14.29 -2.49
N ILE A 350 -10.64 15.08 -1.52
CA ILE A 350 -9.33 15.72 -1.65
C ILE A 350 -8.19 14.70 -1.67
N ALA A 351 -8.34 13.56 -0.97
CA ALA A 351 -7.41 12.45 -1.02
C ALA A 351 -7.35 11.79 -2.39
N VAL A 352 -8.50 11.48 -2.99
CA VAL A 352 -8.59 10.96 -4.36
C VAL A 352 -7.95 11.91 -5.36
N SER A 353 -8.27 13.21 -5.27
CA SER A 353 -7.71 14.21 -6.18
C SER A 353 -6.18 14.28 -6.07
N HIS A 354 -5.64 14.32 -4.84
CA HIS A 354 -4.19 14.37 -4.63
C HIS A 354 -3.49 13.13 -5.20
N THR A 355 -3.99 11.95 -4.85
CA THR A 355 -3.40 10.68 -5.26
C THR A 355 -3.45 10.49 -6.77
N LEU A 356 -4.61 10.66 -7.40
CA LEU A 356 -4.71 10.49 -8.86
C LEU A 356 -3.89 11.55 -9.60
N TYR A 357 -3.92 12.80 -9.13
CA TYR A 357 -3.14 13.87 -9.76
C TYR A 357 -1.64 13.57 -9.74
N VAL A 358 -1.07 13.29 -8.55
CA VAL A 358 0.37 13.08 -8.40
C VAL A 358 0.79 11.74 -8.99
N ASP A 359 0.13 10.65 -8.63
CA ASP A 359 0.65 9.31 -8.87
C ASP A 359 0.22 8.72 -10.22
N VAL A 360 -0.84 9.26 -10.85
CA VAL A 360 -1.37 8.75 -12.12
C VAL A 360 -1.21 9.77 -13.23
N PHE A 361 -1.83 10.96 -13.10
CA PHE A 361 -1.94 11.92 -14.21
C PHE A 361 -0.66 12.73 -14.46
N SER A 362 0.08 13.13 -13.41
CA SER A 362 1.29 13.93 -13.58
C SER A 362 2.37 13.21 -14.38
N TYR A 363 2.42 11.88 -14.29
CA TYR A 363 3.34 11.03 -15.06
C TYR A 363 3.10 11.14 -16.57
N PHE A 364 1.84 11.13 -17.00
CA PHE A 364 1.48 11.27 -18.41
C PHE A 364 1.73 12.69 -18.94
N ALA A 365 1.70 13.69 -18.07
CA ALA A 365 1.93 15.09 -18.45
C ALA A 365 3.40 15.40 -18.82
N ARG A 366 4.36 14.50 -18.55
CA ARG A 366 5.81 14.62 -18.86
C ARG A 366 6.47 15.94 -18.42
N ARG A 367 5.87 16.67 -17.47
CA ARG A 367 6.43 17.91 -16.93
C ARG A 367 6.94 17.69 -15.51
N PRO A 368 8.05 18.33 -15.11
CA PRO A 368 8.47 18.34 -13.72
C PRO A 368 7.33 18.85 -12.83
N LEU A 369 7.02 18.12 -11.76
CA LEU A 369 5.96 18.52 -10.82
C LEU A 369 6.21 19.91 -10.19
N LYS A 370 7.45 20.38 -10.16
CA LYS A 370 7.82 21.70 -9.63
C LYS A 370 7.36 22.84 -10.52
N GLU A 371 7.49 22.70 -11.84
CA GLU A 371 6.93 23.63 -12.83
C GLU A 371 5.39 23.61 -12.84
N SER A 372 4.83 22.51 -12.32
CA SER A 372 3.40 22.25 -12.23
C SER A 372 2.73 22.92 -11.02
N PHE A 373 3.50 23.43 -10.05
CA PHE A 373 2.95 23.98 -8.80
C PHE A 373 2.10 25.25 -9.01
N GLU A 374 2.47 26.08 -9.98
CA GLU A 374 1.80 27.36 -10.27
C GLU A 374 0.86 27.28 -11.48
N SER A 375 0.73 26.09 -12.08
CA SER A 375 -0.07 25.89 -13.29
C SER A 375 -1.58 25.90 -13.01
N ARG A 376 -2.28 26.88 -13.59
CA ARG A 376 -3.74 26.97 -13.54
C ARG A 376 -4.43 25.85 -14.32
N SER A 377 -3.81 25.38 -15.40
CA SER A 377 -4.33 24.26 -16.21
C SER A 377 -4.39 22.97 -15.39
N GLN A 378 -3.36 22.68 -14.59
CA GLN A 378 -3.34 21.49 -13.76
C GLN A 378 -4.25 21.58 -12.53
N LEU A 379 -4.48 22.79 -12.03
CA LEU A 379 -5.52 23.03 -11.03
C LEU A 379 -6.91 22.69 -11.57
N ASN A 380 -7.19 23.01 -12.84
CA ASN A 380 -8.43 22.59 -13.48
C ASN A 380 -8.50 21.06 -13.68
N ILE A 381 -7.38 20.39 -13.98
CA ILE A 381 -7.33 18.91 -14.04
C ILE A 381 -7.65 18.30 -12.68
N SER A 382 -7.04 18.79 -11.59
CA SER A 382 -7.32 18.32 -10.23
C SER A 382 -8.78 18.52 -9.83
N ARG A 383 -9.40 19.64 -10.25
CA ARG A 383 -10.85 19.88 -10.08
C ARG A 383 -11.72 18.97 -10.94
N LEU A 384 -11.32 18.70 -12.18
CA LEU A 384 -12.04 17.77 -13.05
C LEU A 384 -12.02 16.34 -12.47
N ILE A 385 -10.88 15.90 -11.94
CA ILE A 385 -10.76 14.61 -11.25
C ILE A 385 -11.76 14.53 -10.10
N LEU A 386 -11.93 15.60 -9.32
CA LEU A 386 -12.91 15.66 -8.23
C LEU A 386 -14.36 15.52 -8.73
N VAL A 387 -14.71 16.16 -9.85
CA VAL A 387 -16.06 16.05 -10.44
C VAL A 387 -16.31 14.62 -10.92
N LEU A 388 -15.39 14.07 -11.71
CA LEU A 388 -15.52 12.72 -12.26
C LEU A 388 -15.57 11.68 -11.14
N ALA A 389 -14.73 11.83 -10.12
CA ALA A 389 -14.75 11.04 -8.89
C ALA A 389 -16.15 11.00 -8.28
N ALA A 390 -16.74 12.17 -8.03
CA ALA A 390 -18.05 12.25 -7.39
C ALA A 390 -19.17 11.57 -8.22
N VAL A 391 -19.16 11.75 -9.54
CA VAL A 391 -20.15 11.13 -10.45
C VAL A 391 -19.98 9.62 -10.54
N ILE A 392 -18.74 9.13 -10.69
CA ILE A 392 -18.47 7.69 -10.77
C ILE A 392 -18.83 7.00 -9.46
N SER A 393 -18.51 7.63 -8.33
CA SER A 393 -18.85 7.18 -6.98
C SER A 393 -20.34 6.90 -6.82
N THR A 394 -21.21 7.84 -7.18
CA THR A 394 -22.66 7.69 -6.98
C THR A 394 -23.24 6.55 -7.81
N VAL A 395 -22.78 6.38 -9.04
CA VAL A 395 -23.18 5.24 -9.90
C VAL A 395 -22.70 3.91 -9.30
N LEU A 396 -21.45 3.85 -8.86
CA LEU A 396 -20.84 2.63 -8.32
C LEU A 396 -21.60 2.09 -7.10
N VAL A 397 -21.92 2.92 -6.12
CA VAL A 397 -22.64 2.45 -4.91
C VAL A 397 -24.08 2.08 -5.20
N GLN A 398 -24.73 2.72 -6.16
CA GLN A 398 -26.07 2.31 -6.55
C GLN A 398 -26.06 0.89 -7.14
N LEU A 399 -25.06 0.56 -7.97
CA LEU A 399 -24.87 -0.79 -8.51
C LEU A 399 -24.57 -1.81 -7.39
N LEU A 400 -23.70 -1.47 -6.44
CA LEU A 400 -23.35 -2.36 -5.33
C LEU A 400 -24.52 -2.56 -4.35
N SER A 401 -25.33 -1.53 -4.11
CA SER A 401 -26.54 -1.63 -3.29
C SER A 401 -27.58 -2.52 -3.96
N GLN A 402 -27.73 -2.44 -5.29
CA GLN A 402 -28.58 -3.37 -6.07
C GLN A 402 -28.05 -4.81 -6.02
N ALA A 403 -26.74 -5.00 -5.91
CA ALA A 403 -26.11 -6.30 -5.73
C ALA A 403 -26.25 -6.88 -4.30
N GLY A 404 -27.02 -6.23 -3.41
CA GLY A 404 -27.33 -6.75 -2.07
C GLY A 404 -26.27 -6.46 -1.00
N PHE A 405 -25.35 -5.52 -1.25
CA PHE A 405 -24.41 -5.06 -0.22
C PHE A 405 -25.11 -4.10 0.76
N SER A 406 -25.06 -4.41 2.05
CA SER A 406 -25.44 -3.49 3.11
C SER A 406 -24.35 -2.43 3.33
N VAL A 407 -24.66 -1.40 4.14
CA VAL A 407 -23.69 -0.36 4.53
C VAL A 407 -22.49 -0.99 5.24
N ALA A 408 -22.74 -1.91 6.17
CA ALA A 408 -21.68 -2.63 6.87
C ALA A 408 -20.83 -3.47 5.90
N ASP A 409 -21.43 -4.15 4.94
CA ASP A 409 -20.70 -4.94 3.94
C ASP A 409 -19.74 -4.08 3.12
N LEU A 410 -20.23 -2.91 2.68
CA LEU A 410 -19.43 -1.94 1.93
C LEU A 410 -18.24 -1.44 2.76
N VAL A 411 -18.43 -1.16 4.05
CA VAL A 411 -17.33 -0.75 4.94
C VAL A 411 -16.22 -1.80 4.97
N PHE A 412 -16.57 -3.06 5.23
CA PHE A 412 -15.58 -4.12 5.34
C PHE A 412 -14.92 -4.45 3.99
N ALA A 413 -15.68 -4.40 2.89
CA ALA A 413 -15.13 -4.60 1.55
C ALA A 413 -14.17 -3.48 1.13
N ILE A 414 -14.60 -2.23 1.27
CA ILE A 414 -13.88 -1.03 0.82
C ILE A 414 -12.60 -0.83 1.63
N PHE A 415 -12.71 -0.72 2.97
CA PHE A 415 -11.55 -0.48 3.82
C PHE A 415 -10.68 -1.74 3.93
N GLY A 416 -11.29 -2.94 3.92
CA GLY A 416 -10.56 -4.19 3.92
C GLY A 416 -9.68 -4.37 2.68
N ALA A 417 -10.17 -4.07 1.48
CA ALA A 417 -9.39 -4.16 0.26
C ALA A 417 -8.15 -3.23 0.26
N GLN A 418 -8.22 -2.08 0.94
CA GLN A 418 -7.09 -1.14 1.03
C GLN A 418 -5.94 -1.64 1.91
N LEU A 419 -6.18 -2.62 2.81
CA LEU A 419 -5.16 -3.16 3.71
C LEU A 419 -4.01 -3.86 3.01
N GLY A 420 -4.15 -4.21 1.73
CA GLY A 420 -3.07 -4.71 0.90
C GLY A 420 -1.85 -3.78 0.87
N LEU A 421 -2.02 -2.48 1.13
CA LEU A 421 -0.92 -1.51 1.23
C LEU A 421 -0.16 -1.58 2.57
N CYS A 422 -0.80 -1.98 3.66
CA CYS A 422 -0.22 -1.88 5.01
C CYS A 422 1.13 -2.61 5.18
N PRO A 423 1.30 -3.86 4.72
CA PRO A 423 2.58 -4.57 4.85
C PRO A 423 3.73 -3.84 4.14
N LEU A 424 3.43 -3.22 2.99
CA LEU A 424 4.41 -2.45 2.23
C LEU A 424 4.77 -1.15 2.94
N VAL A 425 3.81 -0.46 3.54
CA VAL A 425 4.07 0.76 4.31
C VAL A 425 4.96 0.47 5.51
N ILE A 426 4.62 -0.56 6.29
CA ILE A 426 5.43 -0.97 7.45
C ILE A 426 6.85 -1.34 7.00
N MET A 427 6.98 -2.13 5.93
CA MET A 427 8.28 -2.52 5.40
C MET A 427 9.06 -1.33 4.86
N ALA A 428 8.41 -0.41 4.15
CA ALA A 428 9.00 0.83 3.64
C ALA A 428 9.43 1.77 4.76
N LEU A 429 8.79 1.75 5.93
CA LEU A 429 9.22 2.55 7.08
C LEU A 429 10.42 1.90 7.78
N LEU A 430 10.41 0.57 7.95
CA LEU A 430 11.42 -0.15 8.74
C LEU A 430 12.69 -0.50 7.98
N ILE A 431 12.62 -0.68 6.65
CA ILE A 431 13.73 -1.14 5.82
C ILE A 431 14.26 0.01 4.94
N GLY A 432 15.56 -0.03 4.63
CA GLY A 432 16.21 0.92 3.72
C GLY A 432 15.96 0.61 2.23
N LYS A 433 15.98 1.65 1.39
CA LYS A 433 15.66 1.58 -0.05
C LYS A 433 16.42 0.47 -0.79
N ASP A 434 17.71 0.29 -0.50
CA ASP A 434 18.55 -0.66 -1.27
C ASP A 434 18.11 -2.12 -1.15
N LYS A 435 17.54 -2.50 0.00
CA LYS A 435 16.96 -3.84 0.18
C LYS A 435 15.59 -3.96 -0.47
N LEU A 436 14.81 -2.88 -0.47
CA LEU A 436 13.44 -2.84 -1.01
C LEU A 436 13.39 -2.87 -2.54
N LYS A 437 14.40 -2.31 -3.22
CA LYS A 437 14.52 -2.33 -4.69
C LYS A 437 14.37 -3.73 -5.28
N VAL A 438 14.90 -4.75 -4.60
CA VAL A 438 14.84 -6.16 -5.02
C VAL A 438 13.41 -6.72 -4.96
N LEU A 439 12.54 -6.11 -4.15
CA LEU A 439 11.15 -6.51 -3.94
C LEU A 439 10.16 -5.71 -4.80
N SER A 440 10.63 -4.83 -5.69
CA SER A 440 9.80 -3.95 -6.54
C SER A 440 8.63 -4.67 -7.22
N GLY A 441 8.90 -5.79 -7.92
CA GLY A 441 7.86 -6.58 -8.57
C GLY A 441 6.91 -7.27 -7.59
N TRP A 442 7.45 -7.81 -6.50
CA TRP A 442 6.66 -8.46 -5.44
C TRP A 442 5.72 -7.49 -4.73
N ALA A 443 6.16 -6.25 -4.51
CA ALA A 443 5.35 -5.20 -3.92
C ALA A 443 4.12 -4.88 -4.78
N VAL A 444 4.29 -4.77 -6.11
CA VAL A 444 3.17 -4.54 -7.04
C VAL A 444 2.16 -5.69 -7.00
N ILE A 445 2.66 -6.93 -7.03
CA ILE A 445 1.81 -8.13 -6.97
C ILE A 445 1.09 -8.21 -5.62
N ALA A 446 1.78 -7.94 -4.51
CA ALA A 446 1.23 -7.99 -3.16
C ALA A 446 0.06 -7.01 -2.98
N VAL A 447 0.20 -5.76 -3.42
CA VAL A 447 -0.90 -4.76 -3.35
C VAL A 447 -2.06 -5.17 -4.25
N SER A 448 -1.79 -5.59 -5.48
CA SER A 448 -2.82 -5.96 -6.46
C SER A 448 -3.64 -7.15 -5.96
N ILE A 449 -2.96 -8.21 -5.52
CA ILE A 449 -3.63 -9.42 -5.03
C ILE A 449 -4.29 -9.16 -3.68
N GLY A 450 -3.71 -8.35 -2.79
CA GLY A 450 -4.38 -7.95 -1.54
C GLY A 450 -5.71 -7.25 -1.81
N PHE A 451 -5.72 -6.28 -2.72
CA PHE A 451 -6.94 -5.57 -3.12
C PHE A 451 -7.99 -6.51 -3.74
N ILE A 452 -7.57 -7.37 -4.68
CA ILE A 452 -8.45 -8.36 -5.31
C ILE A 452 -8.96 -9.38 -4.29
N ALA A 453 -8.13 -9.84 -3.34
CA ALA A 453 -8.53 -10.78 -2.31
C ALA A 453 -9.58 -10.19 -1.37
N GLY A 454 -9.45 -8.91 -0.98
CA GLY A 454 -10.46 -8.21 -0.18
C GLY A 454 -11.82 -8.15 -0.87
N TRP A 455 -11.87 -7.60 -2.09
CA TRP A 455 -13.12 -7.52 -2.86
C TRP A 455 -13.66 -8.90 -3.25
N GLY A 456 -12.79 -9.82 -3.67
CA GLY A 456 -13.15 -11.18 -4.05
C GLY A 456 -13.81 -11.94 -2.89
N THR A 457 -13.33 -11.75 -1.66
CA THR A 457 -13.93 -12.32 -0.45
C THR A 457 -15.33 -11.76 -0.21
N ALA A 458 -15.51 -10.44 -0.32
CA ALA A 458 -16.80 -9.79 -0.10
C ALA A 458 -17.84 -10.18 -1.16
N VAL A 459 -17.44 -10.23 -2.43
CA VAL A 459 -18.31 -10.67 -3.55
C VAL A 459 -18.66 -12.15 -3.41
N PHE A 460 -17.68 -13.01 -3.11
CA PHE A 460 -17.90 -14.44 -2.89
C PHE A 460 -18.87 -14.72 -1.74
N ALA A 461 -18.75 -13.97 -0.63
CA ALA A 461 -19.66 -14.06 0.50
C ALA A 461 -21.11 -13.78 0.10
N LYS A 462 -21.33 -12.74 -0.71
CA LYS A 462 -22.67 -12.38 -1.22
C LYS A 462 -23.23 -13.40 -2.20
N LEU A 463 -22.40 -13.90 -3.12
CA LEU A 463 -22.82 -14.93 -4.09
C LEU A 463 -23.16 -16.27 -3.44
N THR A 464 -22.59 -16.57 -2.27
CA THR A 464 -22.81 -17.85 -1.55
C THR A 464 -23.80 -17.75 -0.38
N GLY A 465 -24.41 -16.58 -0.16
CA GLY A 465 -25.34 -16.35 0.96
C GLY A 465 -24.68 -16.43 2.35
N ARG A 466 -23.35 -16.27 2.44
CA ARG A 466 -22.57 -16.32 3.69
C ARG A 466 -22.17 -14.91 4.12
N ASP A 467 -23.14 -14.07 4.48
CA ASP A 467 -22.92 -12.65 4.78
C ASP A 467 -21.84 -12.38 5.83
N SER A 468 -21.71 -13.24 6.84
CA SER A 468 -20.67 -13.10 7.88
C SER A 468 -19.23 -13.17 7.34
N LEU A 469 -19.04 -13.75 6.15
CA LEU A 469 -17.73 -13.90 5.51
C LEU A 469 -17.25 -12.58 4.89
N VAL A 470 -18.15 -11.63 4.62
CA VAL A 470 -17.79 -10.26 4.19
C VAL A 470 -16.89 -9.61 5.23
N PHE A 471 -17.14 -9.84 6.53
CA PHE A 471 -16.33 -9.29 7.61
C PHE A 471 -14.88 -9.80 7.63
N MET A 472 -14.57 -10.87 6.88
CA MET A 472 -13.20 -11.41 6.73
C MET A 472 -12.44 -10.84 5.53
N ALA A 473 -13.07 -10.04 4.67
CA ALA A 473 -12.39 -9.35 3.56
C ALA A 473 -11.11 -8.59 3.99
N PRO A 474 -11.07 -7.88 5.14
CA PRO A 474 -9.86 -7.23 5.64
C PRO A 474 -8.72 -8.22 5.92
N VAL A 475 -9.05 -9.36 6.53
CA VAL A 475 -8.09 -10.42 6.87
C VAL A 475 -7.49 -11.00 5.59
N CYS A 476 -8.33 -11.35 4.62
CA CYS A 476 -7.89 -11.93 3.35
C CYS A 476 -6.97 -10.97 2.59
N SER A 477 -7.31 -9.68 2.53
CA SER A 477 -6.48 -8.64 1.90
C SER A 477 -5.10 -8.51 2.55
N LEU A 478 -5.07 -8.39 3.88
CA LEU A 478 -3.82 -8.22 4.63
C LEU A 478 -2.93 -9.47 4.56
N VAL A 479 -3.52 -10.66 4.71
CA VAL A 479 -2.80 -11.94 4.68
C VAL A 479 -2.24 -12.21 3.28
N ALA A 480 -3.03 -12.01 2.23
CA ALA A 480 -2.57 -12.23 0.86
C ALA A 480 -1.39 -11.32 0.50
N SER A 481 -1.48 -10.03 0.82
CA SER A 481 -0.38 -9.08 0.59
C SER A 481 0.87 -9.42 1.41
N SER A 482 0.69 -9.72 2.70
CA SER A 482 1.81 -10.08 3.61
C SER A 482 2.52 -11.36 3.15
N PHE A 483 1.75 -12.38 2.76
CA PHE A 483 2.26 -13.66 2.29
C PHE A 483 3.09 -13.49 1.02
N LEU A 484 2.56 -12.77 0.02
CA LEU A 484 3.29 -12.54 -1.24
C LEU A 484 4.58 -11.75 -1.03
N LEU A 485 4.55 -10.76 -0.13
CA LEU A 485 5.74 -10.01 0.21
C LEU A 485 6.78 -10.88 0.94
N ALA A 486 6.34 -11.77 1.84
CA ALA A 486 7.20 -12.73 2.52
C ALA A 486 7.84 -13.75 1.56
N VAL A 487 7.07 -14.27 0.60
CA VAL A 487 7.57 -15.12 -0.49
C VAL A 487 8.63 -14.37 -1.30
N GLY A 488 8.38 -13.10 -1.64
CA GLY A 488 9.34 -12.26 -2.34
C GLY A 488 10.66 -12.09 -1.57
N VAL A 489 10.60 -11.89 -0.26
CA VAL A 489 11.78 -11.82 0.62
C VAL A 489 12.54 -13.15 0.63
N ALA A 490 11.85 -14.27 0.81
CA ALA A 490 12.47 -15.60 0.84
C ALA A 490 13.19 -15.93 -0.48
N LEU A 491 12.56 -15.63 -1.62
CA LEU A 491 13.16 -15.85 -2.95
C LEU A 491 14.32 -14.90 -3.24
N ALA A 492 14.26 -13.65 -2.78
CA ALA A 492 15.36 -12.70 -2.90
C ALA A 492 16.59 -13.16 -2.08
N GLN A 493 16.36 -13.69 -0.88
CA GLN A 493 17.43 -14.26 -0.05
C GLN A 493 18.04 -15.52 -0.68
N SER A 494 17.21 -16.44 -1.19
CA SER A 494 17.66 -17.65 -1.88
C SER A 494 18.54 -17.34 -3.09
N LYS A 495 18.14 -16.37 -3.93
CA LYS A 495 18.97 -15.91 -5.08
C LYS A 495 20.32 -15.36 -4.63
N LYS A 496 20.38 -14.62 -3.52
CA LYS A 496 21.64 -14.08 -2.99
C LYS A 496 22.57 -15.18 -2.49
N VAL A 497 22.01 -16.20 -1.82
CA VAL A 497 22.77 -17.39 -1.37
C VAL A 497 23.29 -18.20 -2.56
N MET A 498 22.46 -18.42 -3.58
CA MET A 498 22.91 -19.09 -4.81
C MET A 498 23.99 -18.30 -5.55
N ALA A 499 23.86 -16.97 -5.67
CA ALA A 499 24.82 -16.13 -6.39
C ALA A 499 26.20 -16.07 -5.71
N GLY A 500 26.27 -16.24 -4.38
CA GLY A 500 27.52 -16.29 -3.61
C GLY A 500 28.18 -17.68 -3.57
N ASN A 501 27.54 -18.73 -4.10
CA ASN A 501 28.09 -20.08 -4.10
C ASN A 501 29.08 -20.24 -5.28
N VAL A 502 30.35 -20.50 -4.97
CA VAL A 502 31.43 -20.71 -5.97
C VAL A 502 31.05 -21.78 -7.01
N ASN A 503 30.34 -22.83 -6.59
CA ASN A 503 29.87 -23.89 -7.48
C ASN A 503 28.85 -23.40 -8.52
N TRP A 504 28.02 -22.42 -8.16
CA TRP A 504 27.04 -21.83 -9.07
C TRP A 504 27.71 -20.89 -10.09
N ILE A 505 28.74 -20.15 -9.67
CA ILE A 505 29.56 -19.33 -10.57
C ILE A 505 30.21 -20.24 -11.62
N LEU A 506 30.79 -21.37 -11.20
CA LEU A 506 31.41 -22.34 -12.10
C LEU A 506 30.43 -22.90 -13.14
N ILE A 507 29.24 -23.37 -12.71
CA ILE A 507 28.21 -23.87 -13.63
C ILE A 507 27.80 -22.78 -14.63
N ARG A 508 27.60 -21.55 -14.16
CA ARG A 508 27.19 -20.43 -15.03
C ARG A 508 28.26 -20.11 -16.07
N SER A 509 29.54 -20.15 -15.70
CA SER A 509 30.67 -19.97 -16.61
C SER A 509 30.72 -21.09 -17.67
N VAL A 510 30.56 -22.36 -17.27
CA VAL A 510 30.50 -23.49 -18.22
C VAL A 510 29.34 -23.35 -19.21
N LEU A 511 28.14 -22.97 -18.72
CA LEU A 511 26.98 -22.73 -19.58
C LEU A 511 27.17 -21.53 -20.53
N ALA A 512 27.80 -20.45 -20.06
CA ALA A 512 28.15 -19.31 -20.89
C ALA A 512 29.16 -19.69 -21.99
N ALA A 513 30.13 -20.54 -21.67
CA ALA A 513 31.08 -21.07 -22.64
C ALA A 513 30.41 -21.94 -23.72
N ARG A 514 29.49 -22.80 -23.29
CA ARG A 514 28.67 -23.63 -24.19
C ARG A 514 27.81 -22.81 -25.16
N LYS A 515 27.26 -21.69 -24.70
CA LYS A 515 26.49 -20.75 -25.54
C LYS A 515 27.36 -20.10 -26.63
N ASN A 516 28.65 -19.92 -26.36
CA ASN A 516 29.65 -19.42 -27.30
C ASN A 516 30.35 -20.54 -28.11
N LYS A 517 29.72 -21.72 -28.21
CA LYS A 517 30.18 -22.89 -28.97
C LYS A 517 31.46 -23.58 -28.44
N LEU A 518 31.98 -23.19 -27.28
CA LEU A 518 33.06 -23.89 -26.57
C LEU A 518 32.50 -24.98 -25.65
N TYR A 519 33.36 -25.80 -25.04
CA TYR A 519 32.99 -26.95 -24.21
C TYR A 519 31.99 -27.91 -24.88
N ARG A 520 32.19 -28.15 -26.19
CA ARG A 520 31.45 -29.16 -26.95
C ARG A 520 32.41 -30.29 -27.30
N LEU A 521 32.54 -31.23 -26.37
CA LEU A 521 33.55 -32.27 -26.43
C LEU A 521 33.11 -33.38 -27.38
N VAL A 522 33.93 -33.63 -28.40
CA VAL A 522 33.71 -34.70 -29.39
C VAL A 522 34.88 -35.68 -29.32
N THR A 523 34.62 -36.95 -29.53
CA THR A 523 35.66 -37.99 -29.58
C THR A 523 36.63 -37.72 -30.73
N ALA A 524 37.92 -37.68 -30.44
CA ALA A 524 38.96 -37.50 -31.44
C ALA A 524 39.25 -38.84 -32.14
N ASN A 525 38.42 -39.25 -33.10
CA ASN A 525 38.54 -40.55 -33.80
C ASN A 525 39.11 -40.46 -35.22
N LYS A 526 39.41 -39.25 -35.70
CA LYS A 526 39.91 -38.99 -37.05
C LYS A 526 41.30 -38.38 -36.99
N PRO A 527 42.14 -38.57 -38.03
CA PRO A 527 43.38 -37.81 -38.19
C PRO A 527 43.11 -36.31 -38.09
N MET A 528 43.77 -35.65 -37.14
CA MET A 528 43.62 -34.22 -36.91
C MET A 528 44.82 -33.63 -36.17
N ARG A 529 45.05 -32.33 -36.36
CA ARG A 529 46.11 -31.56 -35.69
C ARG A 529 45.57 -30.26 -35.13
N LEU A 530 46.28 -29.71 -34.16
CA LEU A 530 46.01 -28.39 -33.59
C LEU A 530 46.95 -27.35 -34.20
N GLU A 531 46.39 -26.41 -34.96
CA GLU A 531 47.09 -25.24 -35.47
C GLU A 531 46.77 -24.03 -34.59
N CYS A 532 47.79 -23.45 -33.93
CA CYS A 532 47.58 -22.31 -33.06
C CYS A 532 47.49 -21.01 -33.87
N LEU A 533 46.29 -20.43 -33.96
CA LEU A 533 46.03 -19.21 -34.71
C LEU A 533 46.23 -17.96 -33.82
N LYS A 534 47.37 -17.28 -33.94
CA LYS A 534 47.72 -16.11 -33.10
C LYS A 534 46.61 -15.05 -33.00
N ASP A 535 45.94 -14.74 -34.12
CA ASP A 535 44.93 -13.68 -34.20
C ASP A 535 43.48 -14.18 -34.10
N ALA A 536 43.25 -15.49 -34.06
CA ALA A 536 41.92 -16.11 -33.97
C ALA A 536 41.70 -16.98 -32.72
N CYS A 537 42.76 -17.28 -31.94
CA CYS A 537 42.75 -18.17 -30.78
C CYS A 537 42.44 -17.44 -29.45
N SER A 538 41.68 -16.34 -29.47
CA SER A 538 41.29 -15.59 -28.26
C SER A 538 39.93 -16.01 -27.69
N VAL A 539 39.19 -16.87 -28.39
CA VAL A 539 37.80 -17.23 -28.03
C VAL A 539 37.73 -17.88 -26.65
N CYS A 540 38.65 -18.81 -26.33
CA CYS A 540 38.69 -19.44 -25.00
C CYS A 540 39.08 -18.44 -23.90
N CYS A 541 40.02 -17.52 -24.15
CA CYS A 541 40.38 -16.48 -23.19
C CYS A 541 39.21 -15.51 -22.91
N ASN A 542 38.46 -15.14 -23.95
CA ASN A 542 37.31 -14.23 -23.85
C ASN A 542 36.10 -14.87 -23.13
N VAL A 543 36.01 -16.20 -23.13
CA VAL A 543 34.77 -16.92 -22.77
C VAL A 543 34.94 -17.84 -21.57
N ILE A 544 36.05 -18.57 -21.47
CA ILE A 544 36.35 -19.53 -20.38
C ILE A 544 37.08 -18.83 -19.23
N GLY A 545 37.85 -17.77 -19.51
CA GLY A 545 38.61 -17.02 -18.51
C GLY A 545 40.06 -17.50 -18.37
N THR A 546 40.75 -17.00 -17.34
CA THR A 546 42.18 -17.27 -17.13
C THR A 546 42.40 -18.58 -16.37
N PRO A 547 43.33 -19.44 -16.83
CA PRO A 547 43.61 -20.71 -16.16
C PRO A 547 44.33 -20.49 -14.82
N LEU A 548 44.17 -21.47 -13.93
CA LEU A 548 45.03 -21.66 -12.76
C LEU A 548 46.45 -21.99 -13.23
N ILE A 549 47.44 -21.42 -12.56
CA ILE A 549 48.85 -21.66 -12.85
C ILE A 549 49.59 -22.12 -11.60
N THR A 550 50.58 -22.98 -11.79
CA THR A 550 51.49 -23.44 -10.73
C THR A 550 52.55 -22.37 -10.39
N GLU A 551 53.23 -22.51 -9.25
CA GLU A 551 54.35 -21.64 -8.88
C GLU A 551 55.46 -21.60 -9.94
N GLU A 552 55.80 -22.77 -10.50
CA GLU A 552 56.81 -22.87 -11.55
C GLU A 552 56.38 -22.19 -12.86
N GLU A 553 55.09 -22.21 -13.18
CA GLU A 553 54.54 -21.53 -14.36
C GLU A 553 54.48 -20.01 -14.14
N ALA A 554 54.12 -19.57 -12.92
CA ALA A 554 54.13 -18.16 -12.56
C ALA A 554 55.53 -17.55 -12.70
N ALA A 555 56.58 -18.28 -12.29
CA ALA A 555 57.97 -17.86 -12.44
C ALA A 555 58.40 -17.68 -13.92
N LYS A 556 57.81 -18.43 -14.85
CA LYS A 556 58.12 -18.35 -16.29
C LYS A 556 57.36 -17.25 -17.04
N ILE A 557 56.22 -16.81 -16.49
CA ILE A 557 55.30 -15.86 -17.13
C ILE A 557 55.61 -14.40 -16.74
N GLY A 558 56.26 -14.17 -15.60
CA GLY A 558 56.56 -12.84 -15.07
C GLY A 558 55.47 -12.31 -14.13
N ALA A 559 55.87 -11.62 -13.06
CA ALA A 559 54.98 -11.20 -11.98
C ALA A 559 53.91 -10.19 -12.43
N GLU A 560 54.21 -9.39 -13.46
CA GLU A 560 53.30 -8.42 -14.08
C GLU A 560 52.07 -9.06 -14.74
N SER A 561 52.20 -10.32 -15.18
CA SER A 561 51.15 -11.09 -15.85
C SER A 561 50.39 -12.04 -14.92
N VAL A 562 50.72 -12.07 -13.62
CA VAL A 562 50.10 -12.95 -12.62
C VAL A 562 49.22 -12.17 -11.65
N MET A 563 48.13 -12.81 -11.20
CA MET A 563 47.26 -12.36 -10.12
C MET A 563 47.19 -13.45 -9.06
N GLU A 564 47.35 -13.08 -7.80
CA GLU A 564 47.34 -14.01 -6.67
C GLU A 564 46.13 -13.75 -5.76
N ASN A 565 45.44 -14.83 -5.39
CA ASN A 565 44.42 -14.84 -4.35
C ASN A 565 44.81 -15.91 -3.33
N LYS A 566 44.37 -15.80 -2.07
CA LYS A 566 44.90 -16.46 -0.86
C LYS A 566 45.30 -17.95 -0.96
N ASN A 567 44.77 -18.72 -1.92
CA ASN A 567 45.09 -20.14 -2.14
C ASN A 567 45.37 -20.52 -3.63
N ALA A 568 45.51 -19.56 -4.56
CA ALA A 568 45.63 -19.85 -5.99
C ALA A 568 46.23 -18.69 -6.80
N LYS A 569 47.02 -19.02 -7.83
CA LYS A 569 47.57 -18.09 -8.82
C LYS A 569 46.85 -18.21 -10.15
N PHE A 570 46.58 -17.07 -10.79
CA PHE A 570 45.89 -16.95 -12.06
C PHE A 570 46.67 -16.04 -13.00
N ILE A 571 46.46 -16.20 -14.30
CA ILE A 571 46.89 -15.16 -15.26
C ILE A 571 46.02 -13.92 -15.09
N ARG A 572 46.63 -12.74 -15.15
CA ARG A 572 45.94 -11.45 -15.13
C ARG A 572 45.14 -11.25 -16.42
N SER A 573 43.91 -10.75 -16.28
CA SER A 573 43.06 -10.38 -17.42
C SER A 573 42.56 -8.95 -17.30
N GLU A 574 42.66 -8.17 -18.36
CA GLU A 574 42.07 -6.83 -18.48
C GLU A 574 40.94 -6.86 -19.51
N ARG A 575 39.74 -6.41 -19.14
CA ARG A 575 38.57 -6.36 -20.04
C ARG A 575 38.30 -7.69 -20.78
N CYS A 576 38.47 -8.82 -20.09
CA CYS A 576 38.35 -10.19 -20.61
C CYS A 576 39.42 -10.62 -21.62
N VAL A 577 40.53 -9.87 -21.73
CA VAL A 577 41.70 -10.26 -22.54
C VAL A 577 42.83 -10.70 -21.61
N CYS A 578 43.34 -11.90 -21.83
CA CYS A 578 44.47 -12.48 -21.11
C CYS A 578 45.77 -11.68 -21.38
N SER A 579 46.57 -11.37 -20.35
CA SER A 579 47.81 -10.61 -20.51
C SER A 579 48.79 -11.29 -21.47
N LEU A 580 48.91 -12.62 -21.40
CA LEU A 580 49.76 -13.40 -22.32
C LEU A 580 49.38 -13.20 -23.80
N LEU A 581 48.11 -12.98 -24.10
CA LEU A 581 47.65 -12.71 -25.46
C LEU A 581 48.00 -11.28 -25.88
N LYS A 582 47.76 -10.31 -24.99
CA LYS A 582 48.06 -8.89 -25.22
C LYS A 582 49.56 -8.66 -25.49
N ASP A 583 50.41 -9.35 -24.74
CA ASP A 583 51.87 -9.21 -24.81
C ASP A 583 52.50 -10.14 -25.86
N GLY A 584 51.69 -10.88 -26.64
CA GLY A 584 52.17 -11.82 -27.66
C GLY A 584 52.86 -13.09 -27.11
N LEU A 585 53.05 -13.18 -25.79
CA LEU A 585 53.68 -14.31 -25.09
C LEU A 585 52.95 -15.63 -25.29
N CYS A 586 51.64 -15.59 -25.59
CA CYS A 586 50.86 -16.76 -25.96
C CYS A 586 51.41 -17.47 -27.21
N SER A 587 52.17 -16.81 -28.09
CA SER A 587 52.79 -17.47 -29.25
C SER A 587 53.97 -18.39 -28.89
N ILE A 588 54.53 -18.24 -27.68
CA ILE A 588 55.66 -19.01 -27.20
C ILE A 588 55.13 -20.23 -26.43
N HIS A 589 55.13 -21.41 -27.06
CA HIS A 589 54.51 -22.62 -26.50
C HIS A 589 54.98 -22.98 -25.08
N PRO A 590 56.28 -22.91 -24.72
CA PRO A 590 56.74 -23.17 -23.35
C PRO A 590 56.26 -22.19 -22.27
N VAL A 591 55.85 -20.97 -22.65
CA VAL A 591 55.40 -19.91 -21.74
C VAL A 591 53.90 -20.09 -21.40
N ARG A 592 53.17 -20.90 -22.17
CA ARG A 592 51.76 -21.18 -21.90
C ARG A 592 51.61 -22.04 -20.63
N PRO A 593 50.64 -21.73 -19.76
CA PRO A 593 50.26 -22.65 -18.69
C PRO A 593 49.82 -23.99 -19.25
N LYS A 594 49.98 -25.05 -18.46
CA LYS A 594 49.60 -26.42 -18.79
C LYS A 594 48.15 -26.51 -19.29
N GLY A 595 47.20 -25.86 -18.62
CA GLY A 595 45.80 -25.83 -19.07
C GLY A 595 45.59 -25.20 -20.45
N CYS A 596 46.41 -24.21 -20.85
CA CYS A 596 46.37 -23.63 -22.20
C CYS A 596 47.10 -24.48 -23.24
N ARG A 597 48.08 -25.29 -22.83
CA ARG A 597 48.79 -26.23 -23.72
C ARG A 597 47.94 -27.46 -24.03
N GLU A 598 47.20 -27.93 -23.04
CA GLU A 598 46.33 -29.10 -23.18
C GLU A 598 45.04 -28.75 -23.93
N TYR A 599 44.50 -27.54 -23.80
CA TYR A 599 43.35 -27.11 -24.61
C TYR A 599 43.69 -27.18 -26.12
N PRO A 600 42.81 -27.75 -26.97
CA PRO A 600 41.41 -28.13 -26.74
C PRO A 600 41.18 -29.59 -26.34
N TRP A 601 42.21 -30.32 -25.91
CA TRP A 601 42.16 -31.74 -25.60
C TRP A 601 41.72 -32.04 -24.17
N TYR A 602 40.95 -33.11 -24.01
CA TYR A 602 40.44 -33.58 -22.72
C TYR A 602 40.50 -35.10 -22.64
N ASN A 603 41.06 -35.62 -21.54
CA ASN A 603 41.03 -37.04 -21.24
C ASN A 603 39.76 -37.36 -20.43
N VAL A 604 38.81 -38.03 -21.07
CA VAL A 604 37.56 -38.46 -20.45
C VAL A 604 37.54 -39.97 -20.37
N ASN A 605 37.76 -40.51 -19.17
CA ASN A 605 37.76 -41.95 -18.89
C ASN A 605 38.73 -42.74 -19.81
N GLY A 606 39.94 -42.21 -20.04
CA GLY A 606 40.95 -42.86 -20.88
C GLY A 606 40.69 -42.75 -22.39
N LYS A 607 39.73 -41.91 -22.81
CA LYS A 607 39.49 -41.57 -24.22
C LYS A 607 39.80 -40.10 -24.47
N LEU A 608 40.41 -39.83 -25.62
CA LEU A 608 40.74 -38.48 -26.05
C LEU A 608 39.53 -37.79 -26.68
N TYR A 609 39.13 -36.67 -26.08
CA TYR A 609 38.13 -35.75 -26.61
C TYR A 609 38.79 -34.43 -26.98
N TYR A 610 38.15 -33.68 -27.89
CA TYR A 610 38.55 -32.32 -28.21
C TYR A 610 37.33 -31.38 -28.20
N ASP A 611 37.55 -30.11 -27.87
CA ASP A 611 36.52 -29.09 -28.01
C ASP A 611 36.35 -28.67 -29.48
N ARG A 612 35.22 -29.04 -30.07
CA ARG A 612 34.88 -28.67 -31.46
C ARG A 612 34.75 -27.15 -31.64
N GLY A 613 34.58 -26.39 -30.57
CA GLY A 613 34.55 -24.93 -30.61
C GLY A 613 35.89 -24.28 -30.95
N CYS A 614 37.00 -25.02 -30.89
CA CYS A 614 38.32 -24.49 -31.17
C CYS A 614 38.55 -24.27 -32.69
N PRO A 615 38.86 -23.03 -33.13
CA PRO A 615 39.07 -22.74 -34.56
C PRO A 615 40.39 -23.31 -35.13
N GLY A 616 41.33 -23.71 -34.26
CA GLY A 616 42.63 -24.26 -34.65
C GLY A 616 42.59 -25.74 -35.07
N VAL A 617 41.46 -26.41 -34.96
CA VAL A 617 41.37 -27.84 -35.27
C VAL A 617 41.31 -28.07 -36.78
N LYS A 618 42.27 -28.83 -37.33
CA LYS A 618 42.33 -29.23 -38.75
C LYS A 618 42.22 -30.75 -38.87
N TYR A 619 41.57 -31.24 -39.92
CA TYR A 619 41.31 -32.67 -40.18
C TYR A 619 42.10 -33.16 -41.41
N ASP A 620 43.41 -32.89 -41.42
CA ASP A 620 44.32 -33.13 -42.55
C ASP A 620 45.37 -34.20 -42.25
N ARG A 621 45.92 -34.23 -41.02
CA ARG A 621 46.98 -35.16 -40.60
C ARG A 621 46.84 -35.54 -39.13
N ASP A 622 47.30 -36.72 -38.75
CA ASP A 622 47.25 -37.19 -37.36
C ASP A 622 48.46 -36.69 -36.54
N GLU A 623 48.26 -35.64 -35.75
CA GLU A 623 49.25 -35.08 -34.80
C GLU A 623 48.59 -34.87 -33.42
N ARG A 624 47.62 -35.74 -33.07
CA ARG A 624 46.95 -35.71 -31.76
C ARG A 624 47.93 -36.06 -30.64
N PRO A 625 47.82 -35.45 -29.44
CA PRO A 625 48.60 -35.87 -28.28
C PRO A 625 48.18 -37.27 -27.81
N ASP A 626 49.07 -37.98 -27.11
CA ASP A 626 48.70 -39.21 -26.42
C ASP A 626 47.70 -38.90 -25.30
N VAL A 627 46.73 -39.78 -25.08
CA VAL A 627 45.72 -39.60 -24.02
C VAL A 627 46.36 -39.57 -22.62
N ASN A 628 47.50 -40.25 -22.45
CA ASN A 628 48.25 -40.29 -21.20
C ASN A 628 49.00 -38.99 -20.90
N ASP A 629 49.25 -38.16 -21.93
CA ASP A 629 49.89 -36.85 -21.78
C ASP A 629 48.91 -35.77 -21.33
N ILE A 630 47.59 -36.04 -21.43
CA ILE A 630 46.52 -35.13 -21.05
C ILE A 630 45.97 -35.51 -19.67
N GLN A 631 45.93 -34.55 -18.75
CA GLN A 631 45.36 -34.78 -17.43
C GLN A 631 43.89 -35.24 -17.50
N PRO A 632 43.41 -36.06 -16.54
CA PRO A 632 42.00 -36.43 -16.45
C PRO A 632 41.08 -35.19 -16.41
N PHE A 633 39.88 -35.30 -16.98
CA PHE A 633 38.90 -34.21 -17.02
C PHE A 633 38.63 -33.59 -15.64
N GLU A 634 38.64 -34.40 -14.59
CA GLU A 634 38.47 -33.98 -13.20
C GLU A 634 39.61 -33.05 -12.73
N GLY A 635 40.81 -33.19 -13.30
CA GLY A 635 42.00 -32.37 -13.01
C GLY A 635 41.87 -30.92 -13.47
N PHE A 636 40.98 -30.63 -14.43
CA PHE A 636 40.64 -29.25 -14.81
C PHE A 636 39.79 -28.52 -13.75
N PHE A 637 39.29 -29.23 -12.74
CA PHE A 637 38.42 -28.71 -11.68
C PHE A 637 38.85 -29.17 -10.27
N PRO A 638 40.11 -28.92 -9.84
CA PRO A 638 40.75 -29.58 -8.69
C PRO A 638 40.10 -29.31 -7.32
N HIS A 639 39.28 -28.25 -7.20
CA HIS A 639 38.59 -27.87 -5.97
C HIS A 639 37.06 -27.97 -6.06
N THR A 640 36.54 -28.69 -7.07
CA THR A 640 35.10 -28.79 -7.33
C THR A 640 34.53 -30.11 -6.81
N PRO A 641 33.38 -30.13 -6.11
CA PRO A 641 32.77 -31.37 -5.63
C PRO A 641 32.49 -32.37 -6.77
N LYS A 642 32.73 -33.67 -6.52
CA LYS A 642 32.62 -34.74 -7.54
C LYS A 642 31.28 -34.77 -8.29
N HIS A 643 30.16 -34.51 -7.59
CA HIS A 643 28.82 -34.48 -8.21
C HIS A 643 28.67 -33.32 -9.22
N LEU A 644 29.32 -32.19 -8.96
CA LEU A 644 29.29 -31.02 -9.82
C LEU A 644 30.20 -31.22 -11.03
N VAL A 645 31.38 -31.82 -10.84
CA VAL A 645 32.27 -32.23 -11.94
C VAL A 645 31.57 -33.23 -12.85
N TRP A 646 30.82 -34.19 -12.29
CA TRP A 646 29.99 -35.10 -13.07
C TRP A 646 28.92 -34.37 -13.90
N LEU A 647 28.24 -33.37 -13.32
CA LEU A 647 27.26 -32.55 -14.03
C LEU A 647 27.93 -31.76 -15.18
N ILE A 648 29.06 -31.11 -14.92
CA ILE A 648 29.84 -30.35 -15.91
C ILE A 648 30.27 -31.29 -17.05
N LYS A 649 30.83 -32.45 -16.71
CA LYS A 649 31.21 -33.50 -17.66
C LYS A 649 30.04 -33.89 -18.57
N ARG A 650 28.85 -34.10 -18.01
CA ARG A 650 27.62 -34.40 -18.77
C ARG A 650 27.17 -33.24 -19.65
N ILE A 651 27.28 -32.00 -19.18
CA ILE A 651 27.00 -30.79 -19.96
C ILE A 651 27.97 -30.66 -21.14
N CYS A 652 29.25 -31.02 -20.97
CA CYS A 652 30.26 -30.86 -22.02
C CYS A 652 30.23 -31.97 -23.10
N LEU A 653 29.75 -33.16 -22.75
CA LEU A 653 29.66 -34.34 -23.65
C LEU A 653 28.34 -34.43 -24.43
N ASN A 654 27.25 -33.87 -23.88
CA ASN A 654 26.01 -33.64 -24.62
C ASN A 654 26.15 -32.44 -25.55
#